data_AF-G0RRP1-F1
#
_entry.id   AF-G0RRP1-F1
#
_cell.length_a   1.000
_cell.length_b   1.000
_cell.length_c   1.000
_cell.angle_alpha   90.00
_cell.angle_beta   90.00
_cell.angle_gamma   90.00
#
_symmetry.space_group_name_H-M   'P 1'
#
loop_
_entity.id
_entity.type
_entity.pdbx_description
1 polymer ?
#
loop_
_entity_poly.entity_id
_entity_poly.type
_entity_poly.pdbx_seq_one_letter_code
_entity_poly.pdbx_strand_id
1 'polypeptide(L)'
;MASESKLTLSTAFPYAFTFSPSTTAFVVIDMQRDFLDSNGFGSNIDENPAIFPPVCRIVPPLPHFLRVARRLGLHIIYTREGYLPNLADLPAARRLRETKAPTGGQSVNISDERPTGRFSVKGEASHDIIDELKPWPTELIVDKPGKGSFWGTRLHRLLLARGITHLILTGVNTECCVTSMLHDGNDRGYECCILSGCTTGFDENMVASSLDLVWGRDGLLGYVSHGSEFYEYGRQINRTKPTLSDAKRVLEVLPSNAELKDLYRAGLIDPEILMLNVLDRITRYDTINPAVWISRENPEEAIANARKQSTGATFPDESMPPLFGIPFAVKDNIDVKGVVTTAACDRFAYTATATAPAIQHLLDAGAIYVGKLNLDQLATGLTGCRSPYGIPHSYHSEKHASGGSSSGCAVAVAAGLVSFAIGTDTAGSVRIPAAFNGIVGFKPTKGTISARGVVPACQSLDTMGIFARSVEEARQVWYVMDQYDALDPYAKPPESLPTWMVDYRGPGEGGFTFGIPPDSAIELCSAKYQELFRVAVERLQSCGATLVDIDYTPFAQAGDLIYGASLVHERLASIGHDFITENIETLHPTTKTVFQGLLSAKLSAWEVFRDQATQMQCIAAVRKTFDKLDGGIDVLVVPTAPFHPTIQEVLDDPLAVNSKLGLFTHPANVVDLCGVSVNAGWVEEGEARLPFGITFLAGSGCDGKLLDIAAVFERASG
;
A
#
# COMPACT_ATOMS: atom_id res chain seq x y z
N MET A 1 19.19 8.33 -8.59
CA MET A 1 19.29 8.80 -10.00
C MET A 1 18.78 7.75 -10.99
N ALA A 2 17.56 7.95 -11.47
CA ALA A 2 17.11 7.78 -12.86
C ALA A 2 15.77 8.54 -12.90
N SER A 3 15.68 9.66 -13.61
CA SER A 3 14.35 10.24 -13.86
C SER A 3 13.60 9.20 -14.68
N GLU A 4 12.47 8.70 -14.18
CA GLU A 4 11.67 7.74 -14.93
C GLU A 4 11.39 8.34 -16.32
N SER A 5 11.72 7.59 -17.37
CA SER A 5 11.62 8.09 -18.74
C SER A 5 10.15 8.23 -19.09
N LYS A 6 9.64 9.46 -19.14
CA LYS A 6 8.31 9.75 -19.67
C LYS A 6 8.25 9.31 -21.15
N LEU A 7 7.16 8.66 -21.53
CA LEU A 7 6.86 8.27 -22.90
C LEU A 7 5.91 9.30 -23.51
N THR A 8 5.97 9.49 -24.82
CA THR A 8 5.13 10.49 -25.51
C THR A 8 4.45 9.90 -26.73
N LEU A 9 3.13 10.02 -26.83
CA LEU A 9 2.38 9.77 -28.06
C LEU A 9 2.32 11.09 -28.83
N SER A 10 3.27 11.32 -29.73
CA SER A 10 3.40 12.56 -30.50
C SER A 10 2.27 12.75 -31.50
N THR A 11 1.63 11.66 -31.95
CA THR A 11 0.48 11.69 -32.85
C THR A 11 -0.86 11.68 -32.12
N ALA A 12 -0.88 11.96 -30.81
CA ALA A 12 -2.14 12.16 -30.09
C ALA A 12 -2.78 13.50 -30.48
N PHE A 13 -4.11 13.54 -30.41
CA PHE A 13 -4.92 14.74 -30.56
C PHE A 13 -5.50 15.14 -29.21
N PRO A 14 -5.63 16.44 -28.91
CA PRO A 14 -5.34 17.59 -29.77
C PRO A 14 -3.84 17.87 -29.99
N TYR A 15 -2.99 17.36 -29.10
CA TYR A 15 -1.53 17.47 -29.15
C TYR A 15 -0.91 16.27 -28.40
N ALA A 16 0.43 16.24 -28.33
CA ALA A 16 1.17 15.11 -27.78
C ALA A 16 0.75 14.75 -26.34
N PHE A 17 0.55 13.46 -26.10
CA PHE A 17 0.20 12.92 -24.77
C PHE A 17 1.44 12.30 -24.13
N THR A 18 1.92 12.87 -23.03
CA THR A 18 3.11 12.42 -22.32
C THR A 18 2.75 11.79 -20.99
N PHE A 19 3.28 10.61 -20.68
CA PHE A 19 2.94 9.87 -19.46
C PHE A 19 4.13 9.07 -18.92
N SER A 20 4.09 8.71 -17.63
CA SER A 20 5.09 7.84 -17.00
C SER A 20 4.53 6.42 -16.79
N PRO A 21 5.25 5.34 -17.15
CA PRO A 21 4.75 3.97 -16.95
C PRO A 21 4.31 3.66 -15.52
N SER A 22 5.07 4.04 -14.48
CA SER A 22 4.76 3.72 -13.09
C SER A 22 3.46 4.36 -12.56
N THR A 23 3.06 5.51 -13.15
CA THR A 23 1.88 6.29 -12.74
C THR A 23 0.75 6.23 -13.78
N THR A 24 0.81 5.28 -14.71
CA THR A 24 -0.21 5.11 -15.76
C THR A 24 -0.93 3.77 -15.64
N ALA A 25 -2.25 3.81 -15.69
CA ALA A 25 -3.07 2.61 -15.80
C ALA A 25 -3.49 2.37 -17.25
N PHE A 26 -3.36 1.13 -17.70
CA PHE A 26 -3.92 0.65 -18.96
C PHE A 26 -5.24 -0.08 -18.65
N VAL A 27 -6.34 0.48 -19.13
CA VAL A 27 -7.69 0.02 -18.77
C VAL A 27 -8.35 -0.68 -19.95
N VAL A 28 -8.73 -1.94 -19.73
CA VAL A 28 -9.46 -2.79 -20.67
C VAL A 28 -10.94 -2.81 -20.26
N ILE A 29 -11.75 -2.09 -21.03
CA ILE A 29 -13.15 -1.83 -20.68
C ILE A 29 -14.08 -2.81 -21.37
N ASP A 30 -14.83 -3.55 -20.56
CA ASP A 30 -16.03 -4.32 -20.93
C ASP A 30 -15.81 -5.36 -22.04
N MET A 31 -14.61 -5.94 -22.11
CA MET A 31 -14.26 -7.01 -23.08
C MET A 31 -14.86 -8.38 -22.70
N GLN A 32 -16.13 -8.39 -22.29
CA GLN A 32 -16.85 -9.56 -21.81
C GLN A 32 -17.46 -10.34 -22.97
N ARG A 33 -17.62 -11.66 -22.80
CA ARG A 33 -18.31 -12.53 -23.77
C ARG A 33 -19.71 -12.03 -24.10
N ASP A 34 -20.38 -11.47 -23.11
CA ASP A 34 -21.68 -10.81 -23.24
C ASP A 34 -21.72 -9.75 -24.34
N PHE A 35 -20.60 -9.09 -24.68
CA PHE A 35 -20.55 -8.11 -25.77
C PHE A 35 -19.93 -8.67 -27.06
N LEU A 36 -19.15 -9.74 -26.97
CA LEU A 36 -18.21 -10.16 -28.01
C LEU A 36 -18.41 -11.58 -28.56
N ASP A 37 -19.24 -12.41 -27.91
CA ASP A 37 -19.60 -13.74 -28.43
C ASP A 37 -20.77 -13.63 -29.42
N SER A 38 -20.82 -14.55 -30.39
CA SER A 38 -21.84 -14.58 -31.45
C SER A 38 -23.27 -14.81 -30.97
N ASN A 39 -23.45 -15.18 -29.69
CA ASN A 39 -24.73 -15.34 -29.01
C ASN A 39 -24.93 -14.28 -27.90
N GLY A 40 -24.06 -13.26 -27.86
CA GLY A 40 -24.06 -12.16 -26.89
C GLY A 40 -25.03 -11.04 -27.27
N PHE A 41 -24.83 -9.86 -26.68
CA PHE A 41 -25.63 -8.67 -26.89
C PHE A 41 -25.60 -8.20 -28.35
N GLY A 42 -24.41 -8.10 -28.94
CA GLY A 42 -24.22 -7.56 -30.28
C GLY A 42 -24.90 -8.33 -31.41
N SER A 43 -25.14 -9.64 -31.24
CA SER A 43 -25.87 -10.47 -32.21
C SER A 43 -27.40 -10.30 -32.14
N ASN A 44 -27.89 -9.60 -31.12
CA ASN A 44 -29.31 -9.46 -30.80
C ASN A 44 -29.80 -8.00 -30.90
N ILE A 45 -28.92 -7.04 -31.20
CA ILE A 45 -29.30 -5.64 -31.48
C ILE A 45 -30.00 -5.58 -32.84
N ASP A 46 -31.26 -5.13 -32.85
CA ASP A 46 -32.07 -4.91 -34.06
C ASP A 46 -32.15 -6.10 -35.04
N GLU A 47 -31.85 -7.33 -34.58
CA GLU A 47 -31.72 -8.54 -35.42
C GLU A 47 -30.80 -8.33 -36.65
N ASN A 48 -29.85 -7.38 -36.57
CA ASN A 48 -29.03 -6.97 -37.70
C ASN A 48 -27.64 -7.63 -37.63
N PRO A 49 -27.35 -8.65 -38.47
CA PRO A 49 -26.08 -9.37 -38.43
C PRO A 49 -24.87 -8.51 -38.87
N ALA A 50 -25.08 -7.30 -39.40
CA ALA A 50 -24.01 -6.39 -39.79
C ALA A 50 -23.41 -5.59 -38.61
N ILE A 51 -24.09 -5.55 -37.45
CA ILE A 51 -23.68 -4.77 -36.27
C ILE A 51 -22.56 -5.46 -35.47
N PHE A 52 -22.59 -6.79 -35.42
CA PHE A 52 -21.65 -7.59 -34.61
C PHE A 52 -20.21 -7.64 -35.18
N PRO A 53 -19.96 -7.85 -36.49
CA PRO A 53 -18.61 -7.97 -37.03
C PRO A 53 -17.69 -6.74 -36.79
N PRO A 54 -18.16 -5.48 -36.83
CA PRO A 54 -17.36 -4.31 -36.47
C PRO A 54 -16.82 -4.32 -35.02
N VAL A 55 -17.62 -4.78 -34.05
CA VAL A 55 -17.22 -4.80 -32.63
C VAL A 55 -16.14 -5.85 -32.39
N CYS A 56 -16.17 -6.99 -33.08
CA CYS A 56 -15.14 -8.02 -32.94
C CYS A 56 -13.78 -7.61 -33.55
N ARG A 57 -13.69 -6.53 -34.34
CA ARG A 57 -12.41 -6.09 -34.95
C ARG A 57 -11.35 -5.67 -33.94
N ILE A 58 -11.75 -5.34 -32.71
CA ILE A 58 -10.84 -5.00 -31.61
C ILE A 58 -10.13 -6.23 -31.00
N VAL A 59 -10.70 -7.43 -31.17
CA VAL A 59 -10.19 -8.66 -30.51
C VAL A 59 -8.79 -9.05 -31.00
N PRO A 60 -8.46 -9.02 -32.31
CA PRO A 60 -7.09 -9.28 -32.76
C PRO A 60 -6.02 -8.26 -32.32
N PRO A 61 -6.24 -6.92 -32.38
CA PRO A 61 -5.21 -5.95 -32.00
C PRO A 61 -5.00 -5.80 -30.49
N LEU A 62 -6.06 -5.80 -29.67
CA LEU A 62 -5.95 -5.46 -28.24
C LEU A 62 -4.98 -6.34 -27.42
N PRO A 63 -4.89 -7.67 -27.62
CA PRO A 63 -3.89 -8.51 -26.95
C PRO A 63 -2.45 -8.04 -27.18
N HIS A 64 -2.16 -7.42 -28.33
CA HIS A 64 -0.84 -6.89 -28.60
C HIS A 64 -0.55 -5.65 -27.76
N PHE A 65 -1.49 -4.71 -27.71
CA PHE A 65 -1.36 -3.51 -26.88
C PHE A 65 -1.27 -3.84 -25.40
N LEU A 66 -2.08 -4.80 -24.94
CA LEU A 66 -2.02 -5.31 -23.59
C LEU A 66 -0.63 -5.88 -23.25
N ARG A 67 -0.03 -6.68 -24.14
CA ARG A 67 1.37 -7.14 -23.97
C ARG A 67 2.36 -5.99 -23.91
N VAL A 68 2.18 -4.94 -24.71
CA VAL A 68 3.04 -3.76 -24.65
C VAL A 68 2.89 -3.03 -23.32
N ALA A 69 1.66 -2.79 -22.85
CA ALA A 69 1.39 -2.16 -21.56
C ALA A 69 2.07 -2.93 -20.40
N ARG A 70 1.95 -4.26 -20.40
CA ARG A 70 2.61 -5.15 -19.43
C ARG A 70 4.14 -5.04 -19.49
N ARG A 71 4.73 -4.99 -20.69
CA ARG A 71 6.18 -4.84 -20.89
C ARG A 71 6.71 -3.47 -20.49
N LEU A 72 5.89 -2.43 -20.65
CA LEU A 72 6.19 -1.10 -20.17
C LEU A 72 6.05 -0.99 -18.64
N GLY A 73 5.36 -1.93 -18.00
CA GLY A 73 5.14 -1.91 -16.55
C GLY A 73 3.95 -1.06 -16.12
N LEU A 74 3.01 -0.77 -17.02
CA LEU A 74 1.76 -0.07 -16.69
C LEU A 74 0.90 -0.93 -15.77
N HIS A 75 0.05 -0.27 -14.98
CA HIS A 75 -0.93 -0.96 -14.14
C HIS A 75 -2.10 -1.44 -15.01
N ILE A 76 -2.29 -2.75 -15.12
CA ILE A 76 -3.37 -3.31 -15.93
C ILE A 76 -4.65 -3.43 -15.10
N ILE A 77 -5.74 -2.86 -15.62
CA ILE A 77 -7.06 -2.87 -14.99
C ILE A 77 -8.11 -3.30 -16.01
N TYR A 78 -8.96 -4.24 -15.62
CA TYR A 78 -10.13 -4.65 -16.38
C TYR A 78 -11.39 -4.10 -15.72
N THR A 79 -12.34 -3.64 -16.52
CA THR A 79 -13.69 -3.35 -16.04
C THR A 79 -14.69 -4.27 -16.70
N ARG A 80 -15.72 -4.66 -15.94
CA ARG A 80 -16.83 -5.48 -16.43
C ARG A 80 -18.15 -4.85 -16.02
N GLU A 81 -19.03 -4.60 -16.97
CA GLU A 81 -20.42 -4.25 -16.65
C GLU A 81 -21.14 -5.48 -16.11
N GLY A 82 -21.62 -5.38 -14.87
CA GLY A 82 -22.17 -6.52 -14.15
C GLY A 82 -23.04 -6.12 -12.97
N TYR A 83 -24.19 -6.78 -12.87
CA TYR A 83 -25.13 -6.67 -11.76
C TYR A 83 -25.01 -7.84 -10.80
N LEU A 84 -25.32 -7.62 -9.53
CA LEU A 84 -25.44 -8.69 -8.56
C LEU A 84 -26.47 -9.74 -9.03
N PRO A 85 -26.33 -11.02 -8.66
CA PRO A 85 -27.29 -12.07 -9.05
C PRO A 85 -28.75 -11.77 -8.69
N ASN A 86 -28.99 -10.99 -7.63
CA ASN A 86 -30.30 -10.54 -7.18
C ASN A 86 -30.75 -9.20 -7.79
N LEU A 87 -29.95 -8.59 -8.65
CA LEU A 87 -30.18 -7.31 -9.32
C LEU A 87 -30.45 -6.14 -8.37
N ALA A 88 -29.96 -6.22 -7.12
CA ALA A 88 -30.16 -5.16 -6.12
C ALA A 88 -29.43 -3.85 -6.49
N ASP A 89 -28.38 -3.95 -7.31
CA ASP A 89 -27.59 -2.83 -7.83
C ASP A 89 -28.02 -2.39 -9.24
N LEU A 90 -29.09 -2.97 -9.82
CA LEU A 90 -29.65 -2.55 -11.10
C LEU A 90 -30.54 -1.30 -10.94
N PRO A 91 -30.18 -0.14 -11.53
CA PRO A 91 -30.98 1.07 -11.39
C PRO A 91 -32.42 0.89 -11.90
N ALA A 92 -33.40 1.31 -11.10
CA ALA A 92 -34.82 1.22 -11.47
C ALA A 92 -35.14 1.89 -12.81
N ALA A 93 -34.49 3.01 -13.11
CA ALA A 93 -34.65 3.72 -14.38
C ALA A 93 -34.20 2.88 -15.59
N ARG A 94 -33.11 2.10 -15.45
CA ARG A 94 -32.65 1.20 -16.51
C ARG A 94 -33.65 0.08 -16.72
N ARG A 95 -34.04 -0.60 -15.64
CA ARG A 95 -35.03 -1.69 -15.66
C ARG A 95 -36.36 -1.27 -16.29
N LEU A 96 -36.82 -0.05 -16.02
CA LEU A 96 -38.06 0.50 -16.59
C LEU A 96 -37.91 0.85 -18.08
N ARG A 97 -36.76 1.36 -18.52
CA ARG A 97 -36.53 1.68 -19.94
C ARG A 97 -36.46 0.41 -20.79
N GLU A 98 -35.77 -0.62 -20.32
CA GLU A 98 -35.68 -1.92 -20.99
C GLU A 98 -37.08 -2.53 -21.20
N THR A 99 -37.95 -2.44 -20.21
CA THR A 99 -39.31 -3.03 -20.28
C THR A 99 -40.38 -2.16 -20.95
N LYS A 100 -40.17 -0.85 -21.08
CA LYS A 100 -41.21 0.10 -21.53
C LYS A 100 -40.82 0.97 -22.73
N ALA A 101 -39.65 0.79 -23.34
CA ALA A 101 -39.25 1.56 -24.50
C ALA A 101 -40.23 1.34 -25.68
N PRO A 102 -40.90 2.40 -26.20
CA PRO A 102 -41.97 2.26 -27.19
C PRO A 102 -41.51 1.78 -28.57
N THR A 103 -40.20 1.79 -28.84
CA THR A 103 -39.58 1.36 -30.10
C THR A 103 -38.36 0.46 -29.86
N GLY A 104 -38.30 -0.25 -28.73
CA GLY A 104 -37.08 -0.85 -28.21
C GLY A 104 -36.38 -1.83 -29.16
N GLY A 105 -35.26 -1.39 -29.75
CA GLY A 105 -34.34 -2.22 -30.56
C GLY A 105 -33.48 -3.21 -29.77
N GLN A 106 -33.67 -3.29 -28.44
CA GLN A 106 -33.03 -4.28 -27.58
C GLN A 106 -33.98 -5.47 -27.40
N SER A 107 -33.63 -6.61 -27.99
CA SER A 107 -34.38 -7.87 -27.86
C SER A 107 -34.02 -8.66 -26.58
N VAL A 108 -33.11 -8.14 -25.74
CA VAL A 108 -32.56 -8.84 -24.57
C VAL A 108 -32.60 -7.95 -23.32
N ASN A 109 -33.30 -8.38 -22.27
CA ASN A 109 -33.24 -7.72 -20.97
C ASN A 109 -32.22 -8.40 -20.03
N ILE A 110 -31.71 -7.65 -19.05
CA ILE A 110 -30.77 -8.16 -18.04
C ILE A 110 -31.36 -9.32 -17.23
N SER A 111 -32.66 -9.31 -16.98
CA SER A 111 -33.35 -10.34 -16.21
C SER A 111 -33.67 -11.61 -16.99
N ASP A 112 -33.50 -11.60 -18.32
CA ASP A 112 -33.95 -12.71 -19.15
C ASP A 112 -32.98 -13.88 -19.08
N GLU A 113 -33.51 -15.07 -18.81
CA GLU A 113 -32.74 -16.31 -18.83
C GLU A 113 -32.39 -16.68 -20.27
N ARG A 114 -31.12 -17.05 -20.50
CA ARG A 114 -30.59 -17.41 -21.82
C ARG A 114 -29.71 -18.66 -21.72
N PRO A 115 -29.50 -19.40 -22.83
CA PRO A 115 -28.60 -20.56 -22.82
C PRO A 115 -27.17 -20.26 -22.35
N THR A 116 -26.73 -19.01 -22.47
CA THR A 116 -25.41 -18.51 -22.06
C THR A 116 -25.41 -17.83 -20.68
N GLY A 117 -26.52 -17.86 -19.95
CA GLY A 117 -26.72 -17.14 -18.69
C GLY A 117 -27.31 -15.73 -18.88
N ARG A 118 -27.70 -15.13 -17.76
CA ARG A 118 -28.32 -13.79 -17.73
C ARG A 118 -27.33 -12.69 -18.14
N PHE A 119 -27.80 -11.73 -18.93
CA PHE A 119 -26.95 -10.68 -19.49
C PHE A 119 -26.40 -9.74 -18.42
N SER A 120 -25.09 -9.53 -18.41
CA SER A 120 -24.38 -8.66 -17.49
C SER A 120 -24.70 -8.97 -16.03
N VAL A 121 -24.79 -10.26 -15.67
CA VAL A 121 -24.98 -10.70 -14.29
C VAL A 121 -23.71 -11.38 -13.77
N LYS A 122 -23.22 -10.92 -12.62
CA LYS A 122 -22.00 -11.42 -12.00
C LYS A 122 -22.12 -12.90 -11.68
N GLY A 123 -21.10 -13.67 -12.02
CA GLY A 123 -21.02 -15.12 -11.81
C GLY A 123 -21.52 -15.95 -12.99
N GLU A 124 -22.22 -15.36 -13.96
CA GLU A 124 -22.55 -16.03 -15.22
C GLU A 124 -21.29 -16.17 -16.09
N ALA A 125 -21.18 -17.27 -16.85
CA ALA A 125 -20.02 -17.51 -17.71
C ALA A 125 -19.89 -16.46 -18.84
N SER A 126 -21.02 -15.95 -19.33
CA SER A 126 -21.10 -14.88 -20.33
C SER A 126 -20.63 -13.52 -19.80
N HIS A 127 -20.65 -13.29 -18.49
CA HIS A 127 -20.19 -12.05 -17.88
C HIS A 127 -18.65 -11.95 -17.84
N ASP A 128 -17.91 -13.05 -18.08
CA ASP A 128 -16.45 -13.04 -17.98
C ASP A 128 -15.76 -12.45 -19.21
N ILE A 129 -14.49 -12.02 -19.04
CA ILE A 129 -13.63 -11.54 -20.13
C ILE A 129 -13.37 -12.68 -21.13
N ILE A 130 -13.31 -12.35 -22.42
CA ILE A 130 -12.97 -13.32 -23.48
C ILE A 130 -11.58 -13.95 -23.27
N ASP A 131 -11.38 -15.17 -23.79
CA ASP A 131 -10.15 -15.94 -23.54
C ASP A 131 -8.89 -15.27 -24.08
N GLU A 132 -9.01 -14.54 -25.19
CA GLU A 132 -7.93 -13.81 -25.86
C GLU A 132 -7.34 -12.69 -24.98
N LEU A 133 -8.12 -12.20 -24.01
CA LEU A 133 -7.78 -11.08 -23.13
C LEU A 133 -7.76 -11.48 -21.66
N LYS A 134 -7.72 -12.78 -21.38
CA LYS A 134 -7.76 -13.33 -20.02
C LYS A 134 -6.82 -12.55 -19.07
N PRO A 135 -7.36 -11.95 -17.99
CA PRO A 135 -6.56 -11.28 -16.99
C PRO A 135 -5.57 -12.24 -16.34
N TRP A 136 -4.38 -11.75 -16.01
CA TRP A 136 -3.50 -12.49 -15.11
C TRP A 136 -4.07 -12.48 -13.69
N PRO A 137 -3.76 -13.50 -12.87
CA PRO A 137 -4.23 -13.56 -11.48
C PRO A 137 -3.90 -12.31 -10.64
N THR A 138 -2.89 -11.55 -11.05
CA THR A 138 -2.37 -10.36 -10.36
C THR A 138 -2.99 -9.05 -10.85
N GLU A 139 -3.73 -9.08 -11.96
CA GLU A 139 -4.31 -7.90 -12.57
C GLU A 139 -5.68 -7.59 -11.98
N LEU A 140 -5.99 -6.30 -11.87
CA LEU A 140 -7.18 -5.85 -11.18
C LEU A 140 -8.41 -6.01 -12.10
N ILE A 141 -9.47 -6.61 -11.58
CA ILE A 141 -10.79 -6.65 -12.22
C ILE A 141 -11.76 -5.85 -11.37
N VAL A 142 -12.49 -4.91 -11.99
CA VAL A 142 -13.49 -4.07 -11.36
C VAL A 142 -14.85 -4.31 -12.00
N ASP A 143 -15.76 -4.93 -11.25
CA ASP A 143 -17.15 -5.08 -11.68
C ASP A 143 -17.94 -3.80 -11.36
N LYS A 144 -18.62 -3.23 -12.36
CA LYS A 144 -19.37 -1.97 -12.26
C LYS A 144 -20.87 -2.18 -12.56
N PRO A 145 -21.80 -1.65 -11.73
CA PRO A 145 -23.25 -1.78 -11.94
C PRO A 145 -23.81 -0.81 -13.00
N GLY A 146 -22.98 -0.37 -13.95
CA GLY A 146 -23.35 0.62 -14.94
C GLY A 146 -22.23 0.97 -15.91
N LYS A 147 -22.41 2.09 -16.60
CA LYS A 147 -21.56 2.49 -17.73
C LYS A 147 -20.21 3.02 -17.25
N GLY A 148 -20.25 3.95 -16.31
CA GLY A 148 -19.06 4.53 -15.68
C GLY A 148 -18.42 3.59 -14.67
N SER A 149 -17.09 3.50 -14.71
CA SER A 149 -16.31 2.54 -13.91
C SER A 149 -16.04 2.97 -12.48
N PHE A 150 -16.24 4.24 -12.14
CA PHE A 150 -16.04 4.76 -10.78
C PHE A 150 -17.29 4.67 -9.90
N TRP A 151 -18.48 4.66 -10.50
CA TRP A 151 -19.72 4.64 -9.74
C TRP A 151 -19.97 3.27 -9.09
N GLY A 152 -20.16 3.26 -7.77
CA GLY A 152 -20.43 2.03 -7.02
C GLY A 152 -19.26 1.04 -7.03
N THR A 153 -18.04 1.52 -7.29
CA THR A 153 -16.82 0.70 -7.29
C THR A 153 -15.71 1.31 -6.43
N ARG A 154 -14.64 0.54 -6.24
CA ARG A 154 -13.42 0.99 -5.55
C ARG A 154 -12.37 1.58 -6.49
N LEU A 155 -12.68 1.76 -7.78
CA LEU A 155 -11.68 2.09 -8.79
C LEU A 155 -10.87 3.35 -8.45
N HIS A 156 -11.55 4.45 -8.08
CA HIS A 156 -10.84 5.70 -7.75
C HIS A 156 -9.84 5.49 -6.60
N ARG A 157 -10.26 4.84 -5.52
CA ARG A 157 -9.39 4.57 -4.37
C ARG A 157 -8.20 3.69 -4.76
N LEU A 158 -8.41 2.68 -5.61
CA LEU A 158 -7.35 1.77 -6.08
C LEU A 158 -6.33 2.48 -6.98
N LEU A 159 -6.77 3.44 -7.79
CA LEU A 159 -5.92 4.30 -8.61
C LEU A 159 -5.12 5.29 -7.76
N LEU A 160 -5.80 5.96 -6.82
CA LEU A 160 -5.16 6.87 -5.85
C LEU A 160 -4.12 6.16 -4.99
N ALA A 161 -4.44 4.94 -4.52
CA ALA A 161 -3.49 4.12 -3.80
C ALA A 161 -2.23 3.87 -4.65
N ARG A 162 -2.42 3.57 -5.95
CA ARG A 162 -1.36 3.32 -6.96
C ARG A 162 -0.55 4.55 -7.36
N GLY A 163 -0.95 5.76 -6.98
CA GLY A 163 -0.33 6.99 -7.47
C GLY A 163 -0.57 7.18 -8.97
N ILE A 164 -1.67 6.64 -9.50
CA ILE A 164 -2.00 6.81 -10.91
C ILE A 164 -2.39 8.27 -11.17
N THR A 165 -1.83 8.82 -12.23
CA THR A 165 -2.10 10.17 -12.73
C THR A 165 -2.65 10.15 -14.15
N HIS A 166 -2.38 9.08 -14.91
CA HIS A 166 -2.76 8.96 -16.31
C HIS A 166 -3.55 7.66 -16.56
N LEU A 167 -4.56 7.75 -17.42
CA LEU A 167 -5.38 6.61 -17.84
C LEU A 167 -5.30 6.42 -19.35
N ILE A 168 -4.85 5.25 -19.79
CA ILE A 168 -4.92 4.83 -21.19
C ILE A 168 -6.13 3.89 -21.31
N LEU A 169 -7.14 4.31 -22.07
CA LEU A 169 -8.43 3.63 -22.15
C LEU A 169 -8.56 2.84 -23.45
N THR A 170 -8.97 1.59 -23.33
CA THR A 170 -9.21 0.64 -24.43
C THR A 170 -10.48 -0.18 -24.17
N GLY A 171 -11.01 -0.86 -25.18
CA GLY A 171 -12.15 -1.78 -25.02
C GLY A 171 -13.37 -1.43 -25.89
N VAL A 172 -14.53 -1.98 -25.55
CA VAL A 172 -15.76 -1.84 -26.33
C VAL A 172 -16.71 -0.80 -25.74
N ASN A 173 -17.77 -0.46 -26.48
CA ASN A 173 -18.76 0.56 -26.15
C ASN A 173 -18.13 1.96 -26.01
N THR A 174 -17.37 2.37 -27.04
CA THR A 174 -16.68 3.67 -27.06
C THR A 174 -17.65 4.84 -26.86
N GLU A 175 -18.80 4.75 -27.52
CA GLU A 175 -19.93 5.68 -27.44
C GLU A 175 -20.58 5.77 -26.06
N CYS A 176 -20.21 4.90 -25.13
CA CYS A 176 -20.83 4.83 -23.81
C CYS A 176 -19.84 4.58 -22.66
N CYS A 177 -19.36 3.35 -22.46
CA CYS A 177 -18.57 2.98 -21.27
C CYS A 177 -17.18 3.60 -21.26
N VAL A 178 -16.48 3.61 -22.41
CA VAL A 178 -15.14 4.20 -22.52
C VAL A 178 -15.20 5.71 -22.28
N THR A 179 -16.11 6.41 -22.96
CA THR A 179 -16.28 7.87 -22.78
C THR A 179 -16.83 8.24 -21.41
N SER A 180 -17.73 7.44 -20.82
CA SER A 180 -18.19 7.66 -19.44
C SER A 180 -17.03 7.58 -18.44
N MET A 181 -16.13 6.60 -18.63
CA MET A 181 -14.93 6.49 -17.80
C MET A 181 -13.97 7.66 -18.02
N LEU A 182 -13.79 8.10 -19.28
CA LEU A 182 -12.96 9.26 -19.60
C LEU A 182 -13.46 10.53 -18.92
N HIS A 183 -14.76 10.85 -19.03
CA HIS A 183 -15.33 12.06 -18.44
C HIS A 183 -15.18 12.08 -16.91
N ASP A 184 -15.56 11.00 -16.23
CA ASP A 184 -15.44 10.90 -14.77
C ASP A 184 -13.97 10.86 -14.32
N GLY A 185 -13.07 10.27 -15.13
CA GLY A 185 -11.63 10.33 -14.91
C GLY A 185 -11.07 11.75 -15.02
N ASN A 186 -11.49 12.50 -16.05
CA ASN A 186 -11.08 13.89 -16.26
C ASN A 186 -11.58 14.80 -15.13
N ASP A 187 -12.85 14.68 -14.71
CA ASP A 187 -13.41 15.42 -13.57
C ASP A 187 -12.69 15.12 -12.24
N ARG A 188 -12.05 13.95 -12.14
CA ARG A 188 -11.22 13.55 -11.00
C ARG A 188 -9.76 14.01 -11.11
N GLY A 189 -9.38 14.64 -12.22
CA GLY A 189 -8.05 15.18 -12.46
C GLY A 189 -7.04 14.20 -13.07
N TYR A 190 -7.49 13.05 -13.60
CA TYR A 190 -6.63 12.17 -14.39
C TYR A 190 -6.47 12.71 -15.82
N GLU A 191 -5.27 12.55 -16.39
CA GLU A 191 -5.04 12.76 -17.82
C GLU A 191 -5.42 11.48 -18.57
N CYS A 192 -6.48 11.55 -19.38
CA CYS A 192 -7.08 10.40 -20.04
C CYS A 192 -6.78 10.39 -21.55
N CYS A 193 -6.28 9.27 -22.07
CA CYS A 193 -6.08 9.05 -23.51
C CYS A 193 -6.83 7.80 -23.97
N ILE A 194 -7.71 7.95 -24.96
CA ILE A 194 -8.31 6.81 -25.67
C ILE A 194 -7.37 6.34 -26.78
N LEU A 195 -7.14 5.03 -26.88
CA LEU A 195 -6.45 4.44 -28.03
C LEU A 195 -7.48 4.00 -29.07
N SER A 196 -7.72 4.80 -30.11
CA SER A 196 -8.76 4.54 -31.12
C SER A 196 -8.49 3.27 -31.95
N GLY A 197 -7.22 2.86 -32.11
CA GLY A 197 -6.86 1.58 -32.72
C GLY A 197 -7.18 0.35 -31.84
N CYS A 198 -7.62 0.58 -30.60
CA CYS A 198 -7.97 -0.42 -29.58
C CYS A 198 -9.26 -0.04 -28.84
N THR A 199 -10.17 0.64 -29.51
CA THR A 199 -11.54 0.88 -29.04
C THR A 199 -12.54 0.71 -30.17
N THR A 200 -13.75 0.25 -29.86
CA THR A 200 -14.83 0.14 -30.85
C THR A 200 -16.21 0.22 -30.19
N GLY A 201 -17.27 0.15 -30.97
CA GLY A 201 -18.66 0.29 -30.57
C GLY A 201 -19.61 -0.35 -31.58
N PHE A 202 -20.89 -0.41 -31.26
CA PHE A 202 -21.89 -1.07 -32.13
C PHE A 202 -22.34 -0.17 -33.30
N ASP A 203 -22.13 1.15 -33.20
CA ASP A 203 -22.39 2.13 -34.28
C ASP A 203 -21.13 2.97 -34.55
N GLU A 204 -20.53 2.79 -35.74
CA GLU A 204 -19.29 3.49 -36.13
C GLU A 204 -19.43 5.02 -36.19
N ASN A 205 -20.61 5.55 -36.52
CA ASN A 205 -20.84 6.99 -36.54
C ASN A 205 -20.90 7.57 -35.12
N MET A 206 -21.52 6.84 -34.19
CA MET A 206 -21.52 7.21 -32.77
C MET A 206 -20.12 7.15 -32.20
N VAL A 207 -19.34 6.11 -32.51
CA VAL A 207 -17.93 5.99 -32.11
C VAL A 207 -17.12 7.19 -32.60
N ALA A 208 -17.19 7.52 -33.89
CA ALA A 208 -16.47 8.65 -34.48
C ALA A 208 -16.85 9.98 -33.80
N SER A 209 -18.16 10.24 -33.66
CA SER A 209 -18.67 11.45 -33.00
C SER A 209 -18.21 11.55 -31.54
N SER A 210 -18.19 10.42 -30.83
CA SER A 210 -17.70 10.34 -29.45
C SER A 210 -16.21 10.64 -29.34
N LEU A 211 -15.38 10.13 -30.24
CA LEU A 211 -13.95 10.44 -30.26
C LEU A 211 -13.70 11.92 -30.62
N ASP A 212 -14.43 12.48 -31.59
CA ASP A 212 -14.34 13.90 -31.96
C ASP A 212 -14.68 14.84 -30.80
N LEU A 213 -15.65 14.45 -29.97
CA LEU A 213 -15.99 15.21 -28.76
C LEU A 213 -14.85 15.23 -27.74
N VAL A 214 -14.11 14.11 -27.59
CA VAL A 214 -13.06 13.97 -26.57
C VAL A 214 -11.93 14.99 -26.75
N TRP A 215 -11.36 15.05 -27.96
CA TRP A 215 -10.24 15.96 -28.24
C TRP A 215 -10.70 17.35 -28.73
N GLY A 216 -12.00 17.53 -28.96
CA GLY A 216 -12.59 18.81 -29.29
C GLY A 216 -12.29 19.89 -28.24
N ARG A 217 -12.37 21.17 -28.66
CA ARG A 217 -12.07 22.33 -27.80
C ARG A 217 -10.69 22.25 -27.13
N ASP A 218 -9.68 21.86 -27.92
CA ASP A 218 -8.28 21.72 -27.47
C ASP A 218 -8.10 20.73 -26.31
N GLY A 219 -8.80 19.58 -26.38
CA GLY A 219 -8.62 18.49 -25.42
C GLY A 219 -9.37 18.68 -24.10
N LEU A 220 -10.49 19.40 -24.12
CA LEU A 220 -11.29 19.71 -22.94
C LEU A 220 -11.64 18.46 -22.11
N LEU A 221 -11.89 17.33 -22.76
CA LEU A 221 -12.26 16.09 -22.09
C LEU A 221 -11.08 15.09 -22.01
N GLY A 222 -10.11 15.19 -22.93
CA GLY A 222 -8.92 14.36 -22.92
C GLY A 222 -8.31 14.20 -24.31
N TYR A 223 -7.61 13.07 -24.49
CA TYR A 223 -6.80 12.81 -25.67
C TYR A 223 -7.31 11.60 -26.44
N VAL A 224 -7.06 11.62 -27.75
CA VAL A 224 -7.24 10.45 -28.61
C VAL A 224 -5.95 10.20 -29.38
N SER A 225 -5.47 8.96 -29.36
CA SER A 225 -4.35 8.51 -30.18
C SER A 225 -4.73 7.25 -30.93
N HIS A 226 -4.25 7.06 -32.15
CA HIS A 226 -4.40 5.76 -32.83
C HIS A 226 -3.65 4.64 -32.07
N GLY A 227 -2.59 4.98 -31.33
CA GLY A 227 -1.80 4.02 -30.56
C GLY A 227 -0.71 3.29 -31.37
N SER A 228 -0.45 3.67 -32.62
CA SER A 228 0.67 3.10 -33.41
C SER A 228 2.02 3.33 -32.73
N GLU A 229 2.26 4.51 -32.15
CA GLU A 229 3.48 4.79 -31.38
C GLU A 229 3.54 4.00 -30.08
N PHE A 230 2.40 3.84 -29.40
CA PHE A 230 2.31 2.99 -28.21
C PHE A 230 2.75 1.57 -28.53
N TYR A 231 2.29 1.02 -29.65
CA TYR A 231 2.70 -0.29 -30.14
C TYR A 231 4.20 -0.38 -30.43
N GLU A 232 4.77 0.64 -31.09
CA GLU A 232 6.20 0.68 -31.41
C GLU A 232 7.10 0.77 -30.17
N TYR A 233 6.67 1.42 -29.08
CA TYR A 233 7.40 1.36 -27.82
C TYR A 233 7.62 -0.09 -27.37
N GLY A 234 6.60 -0.94 -27.47
CA GLY A 234 6.70 -2.36 -27.16
C GLY A 234 7.73 -3.14 -27.97
N ARG A 235 8.04 -2.70 -29.20
CA ARG A 235 9.06 -3.29 -30.08
C ARG A 235 10.46 -2.76 -29.79
N GLN A 236 10.54 -1.53 -29.30
CA GLN A 236 11.80 -0.81 -29.05
C GLN A 236 12.33 -0.97 -27.62
N ILE A 237 11.54 -1.51 -26.69
CA ILE A 237 12.00 -1.84 -25.33
C ILE A 237 13.12 -2.88 -25.41
N ASN A 238 14.35 -2.39 -25.44
CA ASN A 238 15.53 -3.12 -25.05
C ASN A 238 15.70 -2.88 -23.54
N ARG A 239 15.03 -3.67 -22.70
CA ARG A 239 15.43 -3.70 -21.28
C ARG A 239 16.90 -4.10 -21.24
N THR A 240 17.71 -3.32 -20.51
CA THR A 240 19.07 -3.74 -20.19
C THR A 240 18.96 -5.09 -19.52
N LYS A 241 19.39 -6.14 -20.21
CA LYS A 241 19.33 -7.49 -19.65
C LYS A 241 20.25 -7.49 -18.44
N PRO A 242 19.78 -7.92 -17.25
CA PRO A 242 20.69 -8.10 -16.14
C PRO A 242 21.83 -9.04 -16.56
N THR A 243 22.98 -8.85 -15.94
CA THR A 243 24.21 -9.55 -16.27
C THR A 243 24.51 -10.63 -15.23
N LEU A 244 25.42 -11.54 -15.57
CA LEU A 244 25.96 -12.49 -14.58
C LEU A 244 26.66 -11.77 -13.41
N SER A 245 27.16 -10.55 -13.61
CA SER A 245 27.73 -9.74 -12.53
C SER A 245 26.65 -9.30 -11.54
N ASP A 246 25.47 -8.91 -12.05
CA ASP A 246 24.33 -8.52 -11.23
C ASP A 246 23.83 -9.71 -10.40
N ALA A 247 23.77 -10.90 -11.00
CA ALA A 247 23.43 -12.14 -10.31
C ALA A 247 24.44 -12.51 -9.20
N LYS A 248 25.74 -12.28 -9.43
CA LYS A 248 26.78 -12.52 -8.41
C LYS A 248 26.66 -11.56 -7.23
N ARG A 249 26.27 -10.29 -7.49
CA ARG A 249 26.09 -9.27 -6.44
C ARG A 249 25.03 -9.67 -5.41
N VAL A 250 24.06 -10.51 -5.80
CA VAL A 250 23.05 -11.06 -4.88
C VAL A 250 23.69 -11.77 -3.68
N LEU A 251 24.85 -12.39 -3.86
CA LEU A 251 25.57 -13.08 -2.79
C LEU A 251 26.11 -12.12 -1.72
N GLU A 252 26.35 -10.85 -2.08
CA GLU A 252 26.94 -9.81 -1.24
C GLU A 252 25.88 -8.89 -0.64
N VAL A 253 24.85 -8.54 -1.41
CA VAL A 253 23.76 -7.64 -1.01
C VAL A 253 22.45 -8.15 -1.59
N LEU A 254 21.40 -8.21 -0.75
CA LEU A 254 20.05 -8.51 -1.20
C LEU A 254 19.56 -7.39 -2.14
N PRO A 255 19.24 -7.62 -3.43
CA PRO A 255 18.80 -6.56 -4.35
C PRO A 255 17.40 -6.06 -4.04
N SER A 256 16.98 -4.95 -4.67
CA SER A 256 15.59 -4.47 -4.61
C SER A 256 14.60 -5.51 -5.13
N ASN A 257 13.34 -5.41 -4.69
CA ASN A 257 12.28 -6.28 -5.20
C ASN A 257 12.15 -6.22 -6.73
N ALA A 258 12.34 -5.03 -7.32
CA ALA A 258 12.31 -4.85 -8.77
C ALA A 258 13.48 -5.55 -9.47
N GLU A 259 14.70 -5.35 -8.97
CA GLU A 259 15.90 -6.02 -9.48
C GLU A 259 15.80 -7.55 -9.36
N LEU A 260 15.33 -8.06 -8.22
CA LEU A 260 15.11 -9.50 -8.03
C LEU A 260 14.15 -10.06 -9.08
N LYS A 261 13.03 -9.38 -9.32
CA LYS A 261 12.08 -9.80 -10.37
C LYS A 261 12.71 -9.79 -11.76
N ASP A 262 13.53 -8.80 -12.09
CA ASP A 262 14.22 -8.77 -13.38
C ASP A 262 15.27 -9.88 -13.50
N LEU A 263 16.00 -10.20 -12.42
CA LEU A 263 16.93 -11.33 -12.38
C LEU A 263 16.21 -12.69 -12.53
N TYR A 264 15.04 -12.85 -11.89
CA TYR A 264 14.18 -14.03 -12.05
C TYR A 264 13.66 -14.16 -13.48
N ARG A 265 13.16 -13.08 -14.10
CA ARG A 265 12.73 -13.05 -15.52
C ARG A 265 13.85 -13.46 -16.46
N ALA A 266 15.08 -13.03 -16.17
CA ALA A 266 16.23 -13.33 -17.00
C ALA A 266 16.79 -14.75 -16.77
N GLY A 267 16.24 -15.52 -15.80
CA GLY A 267 16.74 -16.84 -15.43
C GLY A 267 18.16 -16.82 -14.87
N LEU A 268 18.61 -15.68 -14.34
CA LEU A 268 19.97 -15.51 -13.82
C LEU A 268 20.10 -15.86 -12.34
N ILE A 269 18.98 -15.85 -11.63
CA ILE A 269 18.85 -16.35 -10.27
C ILE A 269 17.53 -17.10 -10.15
N ASP A 270 17.47 -18.06 -9.23
CA ASP A 270 16.27 -18.80 -8.90
C ASP A 270 15.87 -18.51 -7.44
N PRO A 271 14.57 -18.45 -7.10
CA PRO A 271 14.14 -18.23 -5.71
C PRO A 271 14.76 -19.19 -4.70
N GLU A 272 15.03 -20.45 -5.08
CA GLU A 272 15.71 -21.42 -4.20
C GLU A 272 17.14 -20.97 -3.88
N ILE A 273 17.89 -20.51 -4.89
CA ILE A 273 19.27 -20.02 -4.71
C ILE A 273 19.28 -18.74 -3.88
N LEU A 274 18.32 -17.83 -4.10
CA LEU A 274 18.19 -16.65 -3.25
C LEU A 274 17.95 -17.05 -1.80
N MET A 275 17.02 -17.98 -1.55
CA MET A 275 16.68 -18.40 -0.20
C MET A 275 17.86 -19.05 0.52
N LEU A 276 18.64 -19.89 -0.16
CA LEU A 276 19.89 -20.44 0.39
C LEU A 276 20.86 -19.34 0.81
N ASN A 277 21.04 -18.31 -0.01
CA ASN A 277 21.89 -17.17 0.34
C ASN A 277 21.33 -16.38 1.53
N VAL A 278 20.03 -16.13 1.57
CA VAL A 278 19.34 -15.43 2.66
C VAL A 278 19.53 -16.17 3.99
N LEU A 279 19.33 -17.49 4.00
CA LEU A 279 19.51 -18.29 5.21
C LEU A 279 20.95 -18.27 5.72
N ASP A 280 21.94 -18.35 4.81
CA ASP A 280 23.36 -18.23 5.16
C ASP A 280 23.72 -16.83 5.69
N ARG A 281 23.18 -15.76 5.07
CA ARG A 281 23.32 -14.38 5.60
C ARG A 281 22.78 -14.27 7.02
N ILE A 282 21.60 -14.84 7.28
CA ILE A 282 20.98 -14.84 8.61
C ILE A 282 21.89 -15.55 9.61
N THR A 283 22.37 -16.75 9.30
CA THR A 283 23.28 -17.50 10.18
C THR A 283 24.57 -16.73 10.47
N ARG A 284 25.16 -16.08 9.47
CA ARG A 284 26.39 -15.28 9.68
C ARG A 284 26.13 -14.05 10.57
N TYR A 285 24.97 -13.43 10.43
CA TYR A 285 24.60 -12.23 11.18
C TYR A 285 24.35 -12.48 12.69
N ASP A 286 24.15 -13.74 13.09
CA ASP A 286 24.01 -14.11 14.51
C ASP A 286 25.24 -13.75 15.36
N THR A 287 26.41 -13.70 14.72
CA THR A 287 27.65 -13.28 15.39
C THR A 287 27.70 -11.77 15.68
N ILE A 288 26.84 -10.99 15.04
CA ILE A 288 26.77 -9.53 15.16
C ILE A 288 25.61 -9.16 16.09
N ASN A 289 24.40 -9.64 15.79
CA ASN A 289 23.19 -9.30 16.55
C ASN A 289 22.28 -10.53 16.70
N PRO A 290 22.55 -11.42 17.66
CA PRO A 290 21.80 -12.66 17.83
C PRO A 290 20.34 -12.46 18.28
N ALA A 291 20.00 -11.28 18.79
CA ALA A 291 18.68 -10.98 19.35
C ALA A 291 17.61 -10.60 18.30
N VAL A 292 17.95 -10.53 17.01
CA VAL A 292 17.01 -10.10 15.95
C VAL A 292 15.78 -11.01 15.81
N TRP A 293 15.94 -12.31 16.07
CA TRP A 293 14.93 -13.33 15.84
C TRP A 293 14.42 -13.92 17.15
N ILE A 294 13.13 -14.23 17.22
CA ILE A 294 12.56 -15.08 18.28
C ILE A 294 12.53 -16.53 17.80
N SER A 295 12.07 -16.74 16.57
CA SER A 295 12.10 -18.05 15.92
C SER A 295 12.33 -17.89 14.42
N ARG A 296 12.87 -18.94 13.79
CA ARG A 296 13.09 -18.99 12.34
C ARG A 296 12.27 -20.11 11.74
N GLU A 297 11.88 -19.92 10.50
CA GLU A 297 11.30 -20.99 9.71
C GLU A 297 12.32 -22.14 9.57
N ASN A 298 11.82 -23.37 9.47
CA ASN A 298 12.69 -24.50 9.17
C ASN A 298 13.39 -24.22 7.81
N PRO A 299 14.74 -24.23 7.75
CA PRO A 299 15.48 -23.99 6.50
C PRO A 299 15.00 -24.86 5.34
N GLU A 300 14.68 -26.13 5.60
CA GLU A 300 14.18 -27.05 4.57
C GLU A 300 12.81 -26.65 4.05
N GLU A 301 11.93 -26.12 4.91
CA GLU A 301 10.60 -25.64 4.52
C GLU A 301 10.68 -24.33 3.74
N ALA A 302 11.52 -23.39 4.17
CA ALA A 302 11.77 -22.14 3.45
C ALA A 302 12.32 -22.41 2.03
N ILE A 303 13.31 -23.31 1.92
CA ILE A 303 13.88 -23.76 0.65
C ILE A 303 12.83 -24.49 -0.19
N ALA A 304 12.03 -25.39 0.39
CA ALA A 304 10.99 -26.10 -0.34
C ALA A 304 9.90 -25.16 -0.87
N ASN A 305 9.53 -24.12 -0.11
CA ASN A 305 8.60 -23.09 -0.55
C ASN A 305 9.19 -22.23 -1.67
N ALA A 306 10.48 -21.90 -1.59
CA ALA A 306 11.20 -21.23 -2.67
C ALA A 306 11.26 -22.09 -3.93
N ARG A 307 11.52 -23.40 -3.80
CA ARG A 307 11.59 -24.36 -4.91
C ARG A 307 10.26 -24.52 -5.67
N LYS A 308 9.12 -24.42 -4.96
CA LYS A 308 7.79 -24.39 -5.61
C LYS A 308 7.64 -23.20 -6.57
N GLN A 309 8.47 -22.18 -6.41
CA GLN A 309 8.52 -20.98 -7.23
C GLN A 309 9.72 -21.00 -8.21
N SER A 310 10.46 -22.10 -8.35
CA SER A 310 11.58 -22.18 -9.29
C SER A 310 11.11 -22.22 -10.75
N THR A 311 11.89 -21.58 -11.63
CA THR A 311 11.50 -21.29 -13.03
C THR A 311 11.47 -22.51 -13.98
N GLY A 312 11.56 -23.74 -13.46
CA GLY A 312 11.41 -24.98 -14.23
C GLY A 312 9.95 -25.38 -14.54
N ALA A 313 8.97 -24.74 -13.89
CA ALA A 313 7.55 -24.97 -14.16
C ALA A 313 6.71 -23.73 -13.78
N THR A 314 5.70 -23.44 -14.60
CA THR A 314 4.42 -22.78 -14.23
C THR A 314 4.20 -21.26 -14.39
N PHE A 315 5.17 -20.43 -14.76
CA PHE A 315 4.85 -19.05 -15.17
C PHE A 315 5.49 -18.73 -16.53
N PRO A 316 4.71 -18.54 -17.61
CA PRO A 316 5.23 -17.80 -18.76
C PRO A 316 5.85 -16.49 -18.24
N ASP A 317 6.96 -16.04 -18.82
CA ASP A 317 7.76 -14.84 -18.44
C ASP A 317 6.96 -13.60 -17.99
N GLU A 318 5.69 -13.53 -18.40
CA GLU A 318 4.80 -12.41 -18.23
C GLU A 318 3.90 -12.50 -16.96
N SER A 319 3.64 -13.67 -16.35
CA SER A 319 2.59 -13.81 -15.30
C SER A 319 3.05 -13.97 -13.84
N MET A 320 4.26 -13.53 -13.48
CA MET A 320 4.77 -13.72 -12.12
C MET A 320 3.97 -12.93 -11.06
N PRO A 321 3.69 -13.54 -9.89
CA PRO A 321 3.10 -12.87 -8.74
C PRO A 321 3.80 -11.55 -8.31
N PRO A 322 3.11 -10.63 -7.62
CA PRO A 322 3.65 -9.30 -7.29
C PRO A 322 4.90 -9.35 -6.40
N LEU A 323 5.01 -10.35 -5.53
CA LEU A 323 6.10 -10.56 -4.58
C LEU A 323 6.77 -11.94 -4.79
N PHE A 324 6.75 -12.45 -6.02
CA PHE A 324 7.34 -13.74 -6.38
C PHE A 324 8.79 -13.89 -5.92
N GLY A 325 9.04 -14.93 -5.12
CA GLY A 325 10.37 -15.27 -4.61
C GLY A 325 10.96 -14.24 -3.64
N ILE A 326 10.16 -13.29 -3.13
CA ILE A 326 10.67 -12.22 -2.26
C ILE A 326 10.66 -12.69 -0.79
N PRO A 327 11.81 -12.78 -0.12
CA PRO A 327 11.89 -13.21 1.29
C PRO A 327 11.39 -12.10 2.23
N PHE A 328 10.54 -12.49 3.19
CA PHE A 328 10.01 -11.60 4.23
C PHE A 328 9.90 -12.28 5.59
N ALA A 329 9.79 -11.48 6.64
CA ALA A 329 9.55 -11.96 8.00
C ALA A 329 8.49 -11.11 8.69
N VAL A 330 7.91 -11.63 9.78
CA VAL A 330 6.86 -10.94 10.53
C VAL A 330 7.27 -10.80 11.99
N LYS A 331 6.84 -9.73 12.65
CA LYS A 331 6.97 -9.55 14.09
C LYS A 331 6.27 -10.69 14.84
N ASP A 332 6.82 -11.11 15.97
CA ASP A 332 6.33 -12.30 16.67
C ASP A 332 4.96 -12.16 17.38
N ASN A 333 4.26 -11.04 17.18
CA ASN A 333 2.87 -10.88 17.57
C ASN A 333 1.89 -11.04 16.39
N ILE A 334 2.34 -11.58 15.26
CA ILE A 334 1.54 -11.79 14.05
C ILE A 334 1.51 -13.29 13.72
N ASP A 335 0.32 -13.81 13.46
CA ASP A 335 0.07 -15.23 13.26
C ASP A 335 0.48 -15.73 11.88
N VAL A 336 1.19 -16.85 11.88
CA VAL A 336 1.50 -17.68 10.72
C VAL A 336 1.11 -19.10 11.09
N LYS A 337 0.24 -19.74 10.30
CA LYS A 337 -0.33 -21.05 10.62
C LYS A 337 0.76 -22.08 10.93
N GLY A 338 0.60 -22.79 12.04
CA GLY A 338 1.54 -23.83 12.49
C GLY A 338 2.77 -23.30 13.21
N VAL A 339 3.00 -21.99 13.22
CA VAL A 339 4.12 -21.33 13.91
C VAL A 339 3.65 -20.85 15.28
N VAL A 340 4.56 -20.89 16.26
CA VAL A 340 4.29 -20.33 17.59
C VAL A 340 4.30 -18.80 17.51
N THR A 341 3.31 -18.16 18.12
CA THR A 341 3.24 -16.72 18.36
C THR A 341 3.43 -16.50 19.85
N THR A 342 4.53 -15.85 20.26
CA THR A 342 4.82 -15.60 21.69
C THR A 342 4.56 -14.16 22.09
N ALA A 343 4.59 -13.20 21.15
CA ALA A 343 4.64 -11.77 21.44
C ALA A 343 5.76 -11.41 22.45
N ALA A 344 6.90 -12.11 22.35
CA ALA A 344 8.03 -12.09 23.27
C ALA A 344 7.64 -12.40 24.73
N CYS A 345 6.65 -13.26 24.93
CA CYS A 345 6.15 -13.71 26.23
C CYS A 345 5.83 -15.22 26.22
N ASP A 346 6.73 -16.04 26.77
CA ASP A 346 6.60 -17.51 26.74
C ASP A 346 5.30 -18.01 27.38
N ARG A 347 4.82 -17.31 28.42
CA ARG A 347 3.54 -17.65 29.08
C ARG A 347 2.32 -17.36 28.22
N PHE A 348 2.43 -16.45 27.25
CA PHE A 348 1.37 -16.12 26.31
C PHE A 348 1.41 -17.00 25.04
N ALA A 349 2.47 -17.80 24.87
CA ALA A 349 2.72 -18.50 23.62
C ALA A 349 1.61 -19.49 23.23
N TYR A 350 1.23 -19.45 21.95
CA TYR A 350 0.32 -20.42 21.34
C TYR A 350 0.76 -20.75 19.91
N THR A 351 0.40 -21.93 19.42
CA THR A 351 0.57 -22.27 17.99
C THR A 351 -0.61 -21.74 17.20
N ALA A 352 -0.36 -20.86 16.24
CA ALA A 352 -1.43 -20.26 15.43
C ALA A 352 -2.12 -21.32 14.57
N THR A 353 -3.45 -21.35 14.58
CA THR A 353 -4.27 -22.30 13.80
C THR A 353 -4.57 -21.80 12.39
N ALA A 354 -4.40 -20.50 12.15
CA ALA A 354 -4.55 -19.83 10.87
C ALA A 354 -3.47 -18.75 10.69
N THR A 355 -3.17 -18.41 9.45
CA THR A 355 -2.30 -17.27 9.10
C THR A 355 -3.15 -16.00 9.13
N ALA A 356 -2.60 -14.89 9.65
CA ALA A 356 -3.26 -13.59 9.59
C ALA A 356 -3.63 -13.24 8.13
N PRO A 357 -4.85 -12.74 7.83
CA PRO A 357 -5.32 -12.55 6.45
C PRO A 357 -4.36 -11.70 5.59
N ALA A 358 -3.82 -10.63 6.15
CA ALA A 358 -2.85 -9.79 5.45
C ALA A 358 -1.55 -10.53 5.10
N ILE A 359 -1.10 -11.45 5.97
CA ILE A 359 0.07 -12.29 5.70
C ILE A 359 -0.24 -13.37 4.67
N GLN A 360 -1.47 -13.90 4.67
CA GLN A 360 -1.92 -14.82 3.63
C GLN A 360 -1.89 -14.15 2.25
N HIS A 361 -2.32 -12.89 2.12
CA HIS A 361 -2.21 -12.15 0.86
C HIS A 361 -0.76 -12.03 0.36
N LEU A 362 0.21 -11.84 1.27
CA LEU A 362 1.64 -11.80 0.90
C LEU A 362 2.13 -13.16 0.37
N LEU A 363 1.75 -14.25 1.03
CA LEU A 363 2.07 -15.61 0.59
C LEU A 363 1.44 -15.93 -0.77
N ASP A 364 0.16 -15.58 -0.97
CA ASP A 364 -0.55 -15.77 -2.23
C ASP A 364 0.07 -14.91 -3.36
N ALA A 365 0.65 -13.76 -3.01
CA ALA A 365 1.41 -12.91 -3.91
C ALA A 365 2.85 -13.43 -4.18
N GLY A 366 3.21 -14.61 -3.68
CA GLY A 366 4.49 -15.29 -3.92
C GLY A 366 5.62 -14.93 -2.96
N ALA A 367 5.36 -14.14 -1.92
CA ALA A 367 6.39 -13.84 -0.91
C ALA A 367 6.74 -15.11 -0.11
N ILE A 368 7.99 -15.23 0.33
CA ILE A 368 8.47 -16.41 1.08
C ILE A 368 8.77 -16.01 2.52
N TYR A 369 8.06 -16.63 3.45
CA TYR A 369 8.21 -16.39 4.88
C TYR A 369 9.49 -17.02 5.45
N VAL A 370 10.20 -16.28 6.31
CA VAL A 370 11.52 -16.65 6.85
C VAL A 370 11.55 -16.82 8.37
N GLY A 371 10.64 -16.19 9.12
CA GLY A 371 10.63 -16.34 10.58
C GLY A 371 9.92 -15.22 11.35
N LYS A 372 9.93 -15.37 12.69
CA LYS A 372 9.34 -14.46 13.66
C LYS A 372 10.42 -13.56 14.28
N LEU A 373 10.25 -12.25 14.13
CA LEU A 373 11.20 -11.22 14.54
C LEU A 373 10.92 -10.74 15.96
N ASN A 374 11.99 -10.39 16.67
CA ASN A 374 11.93 -9.93 18.06
C ASN A 374 11.20 -8.58 18.20
N LEU A 375 10.68 -8.35 19.40
CA LEU A 375 9.90 -7.17 19.76
C LEU A 375 10.04 -6.82 21.25
N ASP A 376 9.74 -5.58 21.62
CA ASP A 376 9.42 -5.26 23.03
C ASP A 376 8.20 -6.10 23.45
N GLN A 377 8.28 -6.78 24.60
CA GLN A 377 7.30 -7.75 25.08
C GLN A 377 5.87 -7.20 25.07
N LEU A 378 4.94 -8.00 24.51
CA LEU A 378 3.53 -7.65 24.32
C LEU A 378 3.36 -6.32 23.56
N ALA A 379 4.28 -6.06 22.63
CA ALA A 379 4.41 -4.83 21.85
C ALA A 379 4.45 -3.53 22.70
N THR A 380 4.87 -3.61 23.96
CA THR A 380 4.82 -2.50 24.93
C THR A 380 6.19 -1.83 25.11
N GLY A 381 6.56 -0.99 24.14
CA GLY A 381 7.78 -0.18 24.19
C GLY A 381 8.10 0.48 22.84
N LEU A 382 9.03 1.42 22.87
CA LEU A 382 9.57 2.14 21.70
C LEU A 382 11.10 1.99 21.58
N THR A 383 11.70 1.05 22.33
CA THR A 383 13.17 0.97 22.49
C THR A 383 13.80 -0.29 21.92
N GLY A 384 13.06 -1.40 21.88
CA GLY A 384 13.59 -2.73 21.56
C GLY A 384 14.33 -3.41 22.72
N CYS A 385 14.42 -2.78 23.89
CA CYS A 385 15.18 -3.27 25.04
C CYS A 385 14.34 -4.10 26.03
N ARG A 386 13.06 -4.40 25.74
CA ARG A 386 12.13 -5.04 26.67
C ARG A 386 11.75 -6.46 26.26
N SER A 387 12.73 -7.26 25.84
CA SER A 387 12.50 -8.64 25.39
C SER A 387 13.29 -9.65 26.22
N PRO A 388 12.68 -10.75 26.69
CA PRO A 388 13.43 -11.85 27.29
C PRO A 388 14.31 -12.61 26.28
N TYR A 389 14.14 -12.36 24.97
CA TYR A 389 14.92 -12.96 23.88
C TYR A 389 16.21 -12.16 23.56
N GLY A 390 16.60 -11.24 24.44
CA GLY A 390 17.75 -10.35 24.24
C GLY A 390 17.37 -9.00 23.62
N ILE A 391 18.34 -8.08 23.61
CA ILE A 391 18.18 -6.70 23.14
C ILE A 391 18.80 -6.54 21.76
N PRO A 392 18.00 -6.37 20.68
CA PRO A 392 18.56 -6.01 19.38
C PRO A 392 19.09 -4.57 19.45
N HIS A 393 20.31 -4.36 18.95
CA HIS A 393 20.87 -3.03 18.75
C HIS A 393 20.63 -2.51 17.32
N SER A 394 20.80 -1.20 17.12
CA SER A 394 20.73 -0.57 15.79
C SER A 394 21.76 -1.19 14.84
N TYR A 395 21.42 -1.31 13.56
CA TYR A 395 22.34 -1.73 12.50
C TYR A 395 23.58 -0.83 12.41
N HIS A 396 23.45 0.45 12.73
CA HIS A 396 24.52 1.44 12.62
C HIS A 396 25.40 1.56 13.88
N SER A 397 25.02 0.92 14.99
CA SER A 397 25.80 0.93 16.23
C SER A 397 25.33 -0.11 17.24
N GLU A 398 26.24 -0.95 17.70
CA GLU A 398 26.02 -1.94 18.77
C GLU A 398 25.64 -1.32 20.13
N LYS A 399 26.02 -0.05 20.36
CA LYS A 399 25.71 0.68 21.60
C LYS A 399 24.32 1.30 21.62
N HIS A 400 23.65 1.40 20.47
CA HIS A 400 22.44 2.19 20.31
C HIS A 400 21.21 1.30 20.20
N ALA A 401 20.11 1.74 20.80
CA ALA A 401 18.86 1.00 20.77
C ALA A 401 18.37 0.80 19.32
N SER A 402 17.86 -0.39 19.00
CA SER A 402 17.24 -0.63 17.68
C SER A 402 15.95 0.16 17.47
N GLY A 403 15.34 0.63 18.56
CA GLY A 403 13.98 1.17 18.54
C GLY A 403 12.96 0.04 18.61
N GLY A 404 11.74 0.37 19.00
CA GLY A 404 10.70 -0.62 19.24
C GLY A 404 9.30 -0.09 18.98
N SER A 405 8.26 -0.89 19.18
CA SER A 405 8.35 -2.28 19.64
C SER A 405 8.76 -3.28 18.55
N SER A 406 8.77 -2.92 17.26
CA SER A 406 9.14 -3.85 16.18
C SER A 406 10.65 -3.89 15.92
N SER A 407 11.44 -4.18 16.95
CA SER A 407 12.91 -4.06 16.94
C SER A 407 13.59 -4.98 15.92
N GLY A 408 13.26 -6.27 15.93
CA GLY A 408 13.83 -7.24 14.99
C GLY A 408 13.50 -6.91 13.54
N CYS A 409 12.29 -6.39 13.28
CA CYS A 409 11.85 -6.02 11.93
C CYS A 409 12.76 -4.97 11.29
N ALA A 410 13.09 -3.90 12.01
CA ALA A 410 13.91 -2.85 11.44
C ALA A 410 15.35 -3.32 11.21
N VAL A 411 15.93 -4.05 12.17
CA VAL A 411 17.30 -4.56 12.04
C VAL A 411 17.41 -5.56 10.90
N ALA A 412 16.44 -6.48 10.75
CA ALA A 412 16.46 -7.48 9.70
C ALA A 412 16.40 -6.88 8.29
N VAL A 413 15.61 -5.82 8.09
CA VAL A 413 15.53 -5.10 6.81
C VAL A 413 16.81 -4.27 6.57
N ALA A 414 17.28 -3.52 7.57
CA ALA A 414 18.48 -2.69 7.43
C ALA A 414 19.75 -3.50 7.14
N ALA A 415 19.89 -4.68 7.75
CA ALA A 415 20.99 -5.61 7.49
C ALA A 415 20.83 -6.43 6.19
N GLY A 416 19.70 -6.28 5.48
CA GLY A 416 19.42 -7.06 4.27
C GLY A 416 19.32 -8.57 4.53
N LEU A 417 18.71 -8.94 5.65
CA LEU A 417 18.39 -10.34 5.99
C LEU A 417 17.06 -10.78 5.36
N VAL A 418 16.16 -9.83 5.12
CA VAL A 418 14.90 -9.99 4.39
C VAL A 418 14.65 -8.74 3.55
N SER A 419 13.83 -8.85 2.50
CA SER A 419 13.56 -7.70 1.61
C SER A 419 12.61 -6.69 2.24
N PHE A 420 11.67 -7.19 3.03
CA PHE A 420 10.75 -6.40 3.84
C PHE A 420 10.33 -7.19 5.09
N ALA A 421 9.78 -6.47 6.07
CA ALA A 421 9.22 -7.10 7.27
C ALA A 421 7.90 -6.44 7.67
N ILE A 422 7.01 -7.23 8.27
CA ILE A 422 5.73 -6.73 8.80
C ILE A 422 5.82 -6.57 10.30
N GLY A 423 5.56 -5.37 10.79
CA GLY A 423 5.48 -5.04 12.21
C GLY A 423 4.10 -4.52 12.60
N THR A 424 4.02 -3.98 13.82
CA THR A 424 2.80 -3.31 14.31
C THR A 424 3.14 -1.94 14.88
N ASP A 425 2.23 -0.98 14.75
CA ASP A 425 2.36 0.39 15.24
C ASP A 425 1.09 0.83 15.96
N THR A 426 1.22 1.05 17.27
CA THR A 426 0.20 1.66 18.13
C THR A 426 0.57 3.11 18.45
N ALA A 427 1.84 3.34 18.79
CA ALA A 427 2.34 4.60 19.32
C ALA A 427 3.66 5.05 18.67
N GLY A 428 4.09 4.40 17.58
CA GLY A 428 5.38 4.62 16.93
C GLY A 428 6.16 3.36 16.58
N SER A 429 5.60 2.17 16.86
CA SER A 429 6.34 0.91 16.84
C SER A 429 6.82 0.42 15.48
N VAL A 430 6.43 1.08 14.38
CA VAL A 430 7.04 0.91 13.05
C VAL A 430 7.95 2.07 12.71
N ARG A 431 7.52 3.30 13.03
CA ARG A 431 8.22 4.54 12.65
C ARG A 431 9.55 4.74 13.39
N ILE A 432 9.57 4.59 14.72
CA ILE A 432 10.77 4.77 15.55
C ILE A 432 11.91 3.82 15.15
N PRO A 433 11.69 2.48 15.12
CA PRO A 433 12.76 1.57 14.74
C PRO A 433 13.20 1.75 13.28
N ALA A 434 12.31 2.15 12.36
CA ALA A 434 12.73 2.47 11.00
C ALA A 434 13.70 3.66 10.95
N ALA A 435 13.40 4.73 11.70
CA ALA A 435 14.27 5.91 11.80
C ALA A 435 15.65 5.56 12.38
N PHE A 436 15.70 4.77 13.44
CA PHE A 436 16.96 4.37 14.11
C PHE A 436 17.83 3.39 13.31
N ASN A 437 17.30 2.83 12.21
CA ASN A 437 18.02 1.93 11.33
C ASN A 437 18.11 2.45 9.89
N GLY A 438 17.73 3.71 9.63
CA GLY A 438 17.95 4.37 8.35
C GLY A 438 17.15 3.78 7.19
N ILE A 439 16.01 3.16 7.48
CA ILE A 439 15.13 2.51 6.50
C ILE A 439 13.72 3.12 6.51
N VAL A 440 12.85 2.66 5.61
CA VAL A 440 11.47 3.13 5.53
C VAL A 440 10.58 2.33 6.48
N GLY A 441 9.76 3.06 7.25
CA GLY A 441 8.72 2.49 8.10
C GLY A 441 7.36 3.08 7.76
N PHE A 442 6.52 2.32 7.08
CA PHE A 442 5.19 2.75 6.66
C PHE A 442 4.11 2.24 7.61
N LYS A 443 3.33 3.18 8.16
CA LYS A 443 2.14 2.98 8.99
C LYS A 443 0.87 3.37 8.22
N PRO A 444 0.16 2.40 7.63
CA PRO A 444 -1.08 2.66 6.90
C PRO A 444 -2.18 3.25 7.78
N THR A 445 -3.21 3.76 7.13
CA THR A 445 -4.48 4.16 7.75
C THR A 445 -5.04 3.01 8.57
N LYS A 446 -5.50 3.32 9.79
CA LYS A 446 -6.08 2.31 10.68
C LYS A 446 -7.32 1.69 10.04
N GLY A 447 -7.41 0.36 10.10
CA GLY A 447 -8.52 -0.41 9.56
C GLY A 447 -8.47 -0.69 8.06
N THR A 448 -7.43 -0.28 7.33
CA THR A 448 -7.31 -0.63 5.89
C THR A 448 -6.57 -1.95 5.67
N ILE A 449 -5.66 -2.29 6.57
CA ILE A 449 -5.10 -3.64 6.70
C ILE A 449 -5.76 -4.31 7.92
N SER A 450 -6.34 -5.49 7.72
CA SER A 450 -6.97 -6.24 8.83
C SER A 450 -5.95 -6.62 9.91
N ALA A 451 -6.32 -6.44 11.17
CA ALA A 451 -5.52 -6.84 12.33
C ALA A 451 -5.88 -8.25 12.86
N ARG A 452 -6.73 -9.02 12.17
CA ARG A 452 -7.01 -10.41 12.58
C ARG A 452 -5.74 -11.25 12.52
N GLY A 453 -5.54 -12.07 13.56
CA GLY A 453 -4.31 -12.85 13.74
C GLY A 453 -3.13 -12.01 14.25
N VAL A 454 -3.37 -10.80 14.77
CA VAL A 454 -2.38 -10.04 15.53
C VAL A 454 -2.73 -10.12 17.01
N VAL A 455 -1.75 -10.39 17.87
CA VAL A 455 -1.91 -10.21 19.32
C VAL A 455 -1.98 -8.71 19.62
N PRO A 456 -3.14 -8.18 20.05
CA PRO A 456 -3.35 -6.75 20.14
C PRO A 456 -2.62 -6.14 21.34
N ALA A 457 -2.07 -4.95 21.15
CA ALA A 457 -1.58 -4.10 22.23
C ALA A 457 -2.65 -3.09 22.64
N CYS A 458 -3.20 -2.33 21.69
CA CYS A 458 -4.38 -1.49 21.92
C CYS A 458 -5.28 -1.68 20.70
N GLN A 459 -6.22 -2.62 20.78
CA GLN A 459 -6.96 -3.09 19.62
C GLN A 459 -7.63 -1.95 18.82
N SER A 460 -8.11 -0.89 19.49
CA SER A 460 -8.75 0.24 18.82
C SER A 460 -7.79 1.18 18.07
N LEU A 461 -6.47 1.05 18.30
CA LEU A 461 -5.41 1.92 17.78
C LEU A 461 -4.41 1.18 16.90
N ASP A 462 -4.33 -0.15 17.03
CA ASP A 462 -3.30 -0.94 16.38
C ASP A 462 -3.41 -0.93 14.86
N THR A 463 -2.24 -0.89 14.22
CA THR A 463 -2.09 -1.07 12.78
C THR A 463 -0.94 -2.03 12.51
N MET A 464 -1.08 -2.91 11.52
CA MET A 464 0.10 -3.51 10.91
C MET A 464 0.82 -2.46 10.07
N GLY A 465 2.15 -2.50 10.06
CA GLY A 465 2.96 -1.63 9.24
C GLY A 465 4.13 -2.36 8.60
N ILE A 466 4.77 -1.69 7.67
CA ILE A 466 5.70 -2.28 6.71
C ILE A 466 7.07 -1.63 6.89
N PHE A 467 8.10 -2.46 6.99
CA PHE A 467 9.50 -2.05 6.90
C PHE A 467 10.03 -2.44 5.52
N ALA A 468 10.64 -1.49 4.82
CA ALA A 468 11.28 -1.70 3.54
C ALA A 468 12.48 -0.75 3.38
N ARG A 469 13.28 -0.88 2.32
CA ARG A 469 14.43 0.01 2.12
C ARG A 469 14.10 1.28 1.34
N SER A 470 12.93 1.31 0.70
CA SER A 470 12.45 2.47 -0.05
C SER A 470 10.94 2.63 0.11
N VAL A 471 10.45 3.85 -0.17
CA VAL A 471 9.01 4.16 -0.18
C VAL A 471 8.29 3.33 -1.25
N GLU A 472 8.94 3.06 -2.37
CA GLU A 472 8.39 2.25 -3.47
C GLU A 472 8.20 0.77 -3.06
N GLU A 473 9.20 0.15 -2.41
CA GLU A 473 9.07 -1.22 -1.91
C GLU A 473 7.98 -1.32 -0.82
N ALA A 474 7.90 -0.35 0.09
CA ALA A 474 6.84 -0.32 1.11
C ALA A 474 5.44 -0.24 0.47
N ARG A 475 5.30 0.58 -0.57
CA ARG A 475 4.08 0.73 -1.35
C ARG A 475 3.69 -0.56 -2.08
N GLN A 476 4.65 -1.26 -2.68
CA GLN A 476 4.41 -2.54 -3.35
C GLN A 476 3.84 -3.59 -2.39
N VAL A 477 4.38 -3.68 -1.18
CA VAL A 477 3.91 -4.58 -0.13
C VAL A 477 2.51 -4.16 0.35
N TRP A 478 2.29 -2.86 0.55
CA TRP A 478 1.00 -2.32 0.98
C TRP A 478 -0.15 -2.72 0.06
N TYR A 479 0.02 -2.67 -1.27
CA TYR A 479 -1.07 -3.05 -2.20
C TYR A 479 -1.54 -4.48 -2.07
N VAL A 480 -0.63 -5.38 -1.69
CA VAL A 480 -0.98 -6.78 -1.46
C VAL A 480 -1.77 -6.90 -0.17
N MET A 481 -1.42 -6.13 0.86
CA MET A 481 -2.04 -6.20 2.18
C MET A 481 -3.35 -5.40 2.32
N ASP A 482 -3.56 -4.34 1.52
CA ASP A 482 -4.70 -3.41 1.57
C ASP A 482 -5.99 -4.04 1.03
N GLN A 483 -6.49 -5.05 1.74
CA GLN A 483 -7.67 -5.80 1.40
C GLN A 483 -8.69 -5.68 2.54
N TYR A 484 -9.91 -5.32 2.17
CA TYR A 484 -11.02 -5.22 3.11
C TYR A 484 -11.37 -6.61 3.67
N ASP A 485 -11.50 -6.69 4.99
CA ASP A 485 -11.86 -7.90 5.70
C ASP A 485 -13.13 -7.68 6.51
N ALA A 486 -14.26 -8.18 6.01
CA ALA A 486 -15.56 -8.02 6.65
C ALA A 486 -15.67 -8.73 8.02
N LEU A 487 -14.72 -9.61 8.37
CA LEU A 487 -14.69 -10.31 9.65
C LEU A 487 -13.92 -9.53 10.73
N ASP A 488 -13.22 -8.46 10.35
CA ASP A 488 -12.52 -7.59 11.29
C ASP A 488 -13.44 -6.41 11.67
N PRO A 489 -13.83 -6.28 12.95
CA PRO A 489 -14.74 -5.22 13.40
C PRO A 489 -14.14 -3.81 13.28
N TYR A 490 -12.82 -3.68 13.14
CA TYR A 490 -12.14 -2.39 12.95
C TYR A 490 -11.81 -2.11 11.48
N ALA A 491 -12.09 -3.04 10.56
CA ALA A 491 -11.86 -2.82 9.14
C ALA A 491 -12.78 -1.70 8.61
N LYS A 492 -12.18 -0.75 7.91
CA LYS A 492 -12.89 0.32 7.25
C LYS A 492 -13.33 -0.15 5.87
N PRO A 493 -14.64 -0.11 5.55
CA PRO A 493 -15.09 -0.31 4.19
C PRO A 493 -14.37 0.68 3.26
N PRO A 494 -13.86 0.26 2.11
CA PRO A 494 -13.12 1.11 1.19
C PRO A 494 -13.87 2.39 0.78
N GLU A 495 -15.18 2.32 0.64
CA GLU A 495 -16.09 3.42 0.33
C GLU A 495 -16.24 4.45 1.48
N SER A 496 -15.82 4.11 2.70
CA SER A 496 -15.84 5.01 3.86
C SER A 496 -14.60 5.92 3.93
N LEU A 497 -13.57 5.64 3.12
CA LEU A 497 -12.33 6.40 3.11
C LEU A 497 -12.48 7.65 2.22
N PRO A 498 -11.92 8.79 2.63
CA PRO A 498 -11.94 9.97 1.78
C PRO A 498 -11.10 9.73 0.51
N THR A 499 -11.50 10.40 -0.56
CA THR A 499 -10.75 10.47 -1.81
C THR A 499 -10.47 11.92 -2.15
N TRP A 500 -9.50 12.17 -3.03
CA TRP A 500 -9.12 13.51 -3.47
C TRP A 500 -9.09 13.60 -4.99
N MET A 501 -9.02 14.84 -5.47
CA MET A 501 -8.76 15.15 -6.87
C MET A 501 -7.28 14.92 -7.18
N VAL A 502 -7.00 14.25 -8.28
CA VAL A 502 -5.66 13.98 -8.77
C VAL A 502 -5.09 15.25 -9.39
N ASP A 503 -3.81 15.51 -9.12
CA ASP A 503 -3.01 16.44 -9.91
C ASP A 503 -2.07 15.60 -10.76
N TYR A 504 -2.32 15.54 -12.07
CA TYR A 504 -1.58 14.65 -12.97
C TYR A 504 -0.08 14.96 -13.02
N ARG A 505 0.32 16.18 -12.65
CA ARG A 505 1.71 16.64 -12.58
C ARG A 505 2.47 15.98 -11.42
N GLY A 506 1.74 15.45 -10.43
CA GLY A 506 2.29 14.87 -9.21
C GLY A 506 2.92 15.91 -8.28
N PRO A 507 3.32 15.52 -7.04
CA PRO A 507 3.79 16.47 -6.04
C PRO A 507 5.11 17.19 -6.39
N GLY A 508 5.94 16.62 -7.27
CA GLY A 508 7.21 17.22 -7.66
C GLY A 508 7.08 18.42 -8.61
N GLU A 509 6.10 18.40 -9.52
CA GLU A 509 5.85 19.50 -10.47
C GLU A 509 4.63 20.34 -10.06
N GLY A 510 3.57 19.70 -9.56
CA GLY A 510 2.35 20.37 -9.08
C GLY A 510 2.50 21.04 -7.71
N GLY A 511 3.53 20.67 -6.96
CA GLY A 511 3.75 21.11 -5.58
C GLY A 511 2.83 20.43 -4.59
N PHE A 512 3.05 20.72 -3.31
CA PHE A 512 2.20 20.25 -2.20
C PHE A 512 2.34 21.17 -1.00
N THR A 513 1.42 21.05 -0.04
CA THR A 513 1.47 21.83 1.21
C THR A 513 1.84 20.97 2.40
N PHE A 514 2.64 21.52 3.32
CA PHE A 514 2.98 20.81 4.55
C PHE A 514 2.96 21.71 5.78
N GLY A 515 2.70 21.12 6.94
CA GLY A 515 2.86 21.76 8.24
C GLY A 515 3.97 21.10 9.05
N ILE A 516 4.44 21.77 10.09
CA ILE A 516 5.44 21.26 11.05
C ILE A 516 4.99 21.54 12.50
N PRO A 517 5.54 20.85 13.50
CA PRO A 517 5.33 21.21 14.91
C PRO A 517 5.85 22.62 15.22
N PRO A 518 5.37 23.27 16.29
CA PRO A 518 5.92 24.54 16.75
C PRO A 518 7.37 24.36 17.24
N ASP A 519 8.13 25.46 17.25
CA ASP A 519 9.52 25.46 17.71
C ASP A 519 9.66 24.88 19.13
N SER A 520 8.71 25.15 20.02
CA SER A 520 8.72 24.61 21.39
C SER A 520 8.69 23.08 21.46
N ALA A 521 8.12 22.41 20.45
CA ALA A 521 8.17 20.95 20.34
C ALA A 521 9.48 20.47 19.70
N ILE A 522 9.98 21.20 18.71
CA ILE A 522 11.25 20.90 18.02
C ILE A 522 12.45 21.06 18.96
N GLU A 523 12.42 22.06 19.86
CA GLU A 523 13.45 22.33 20.86
C GLU A 523 13.65 21.18 21.87
N LEU A 524 12.69 20.26 21.98
CA LEU A 524 12.81 19.02 22.78
C LEU A 524 13.68 17.96 22.11
N CYS A 525 13.98 18.11 20.82
CA CYS A 525 14.94 17.27 20.11
C CYS A 525 16.38 17.59 20.52
N SER A 526 17.30 16.65 20.33
CA SER A 526 18.73 16.94 20.41
C SER A 526 19.12 18.06 19.44
N ALA A 527 20.13 18.86 19.78
CA ALA A 527 20.57 19.99 18.94
C ALA A 527 20.92 19.56 17.50
N LYS A 528 21.46 18.35 17.32
CA LYS A 528 21.76 17.80 15.98
C LYS A 528 20.49 17.46 15.21
N TYR A 529 19.47 16.94 15.87
CA TYR A 529 18.19 16.62 15.25
C TYR A 529 17.41 17.89 14.89
N GLN A 530 17.50 18.95 15.70
CA GLN A 530 16.92 20.26 15.36
C GLN A 530 17.51 20.79 14.05
N GLU A 531 18.84 20.74 13.90
CA GLU A 531 19.52 21.19 12.68
C GLU A 531 19.17 20.33 11.47
N LEU A 532 19.18 18.99 11.62
CA LEU A 532 18.80 18.10 10.52
C LEU A 532 17.32 18.24 10.13
N PHE A 533 16.43 18.54 11.08
CA PHE A 533 15.03 18.82 10.79
C PHE A 533 14.88 20.12 9.99
N ARG A 534 15.61 21.18 10.36
CA ARG A 534 15.66 22.44 9.61
C ARG A 534 16.11 22.21 8.16
N VAL A 535 17.16 21.41 7.95
CA VAL A 535 17.64 21.02 6.61
C VAL A 535 16.59 20.20 5.85
N ALA A 536 15.85 19.32 6.52
CA ALA A 536 14.76 18.57 5.89
C ALA A 536 13.61 19.49 5.43
N VAL A 537 13.25 20.50 6.22
CA VAL A 537 12.26 21.52 5.87
C VAL A 537 12.71 22.32 4.65
N GLU A 538 13.96 22.79 4.61
CA GLU A 538 14.52 23.49 3.45
C GLU A 538 14.51 22.60 2.19
N ARG A 539 14.84 21.32 2.34
CA ARG A 539 14.78 20.35 1.23
C ARG A 539 13.35 20.20 0.70
N LEU A 540 12.35 20.09 1.58
CA LEU A 540 10.95 20.03 1.15
C LEU A 540 10.55 21.25 0.33
N GLN A 541 10.91 22.46 0.79
CA GLN A 541 10.64 23.69 0.05
C GLN A 541 11.33 23.70 -1.33
N SER A 542 12.56 23.18 -1.43
CA SER A 542 13.26 23.02 -2.71
C SER A 542 12.57 22.04 -3.67
N CYS A 543 11.77 21.11 -3.15
CA CYS A 543 10.95 20.17 -3.92
C CYS A 543 9.57 20.74 -4.31
N GLY A 544 9.35 22.05 -4.16
CA GLY A 544 8.07 22.70 -4.50
C GLY A 544 7.03 22.65 -3.38
N ALA A 545 7.42 22.29 -2.16
CA ALA A 545 6.52 22.28 -1.02
C ALA A 545 6.29 23.68 -0.44
N THR A 546 5.05 23.99 -0.09
CA THR A 546 4.68 25.22 0.61
C THR A 546 4.43 24.93 2.08
N LEU A 547 5.19 25.58 2.97
CA LEU A 547 4.98 25.51 4.41
C LEU A 547 3.74 26.32 4.79
N VAL A 548 2.86 25.72 5.58
CA VAL A 548 1.61 26.32 6.06
C VAL A 548 1.59 26.20 7.58
N ASP A 549 1.31 27.32 8.25
CA ASP A 549 1.12 27.33 9.70
C ASP A 549 -0.14 26.55 10.09
N ILE A 550 -0.02 25.69 11.10
CA ILE A 550 -1.11 24.87 11.59
C ILE A 550 -1.30 25.04 13.10
N ASP A 551 -2.52 24.81 13.57
CA ASP A 551 -2.75 24.58 15.00
C ASP A 551 -2.30 23.16 15.36
N TYR A 552 -1.19 23.06 16.08
CA TYR A 552 -0.64 21.79 16.54
C TYR A 552 -1.28 21.28 17.83
N THR A 553 -2.09 22.11 18.52
CA THR A 553 -2.68 21.79 19.82
C THR A 553 -3.47 20.47 19.82
N PRO A 554 -4.33 20.18 18.82
CA PRO A 554 -5.07 18.91 18.79
C PRO A 554 -4.18 17.67 18.67
N PHE A 555 -3.02 17.80 18.02
CA PHE A 555 -2.06 16.70 17.90
C PHE A 555 -1.38 16.44 19.24
N ALA A 556 -0.91 17.49 19.92
CA ALA A 556 -0.32 17.38 21.26
C ALA A 556 -1.31 16.78 22.27
N GLN A 557 -2.54 17.29 22.32
CA GLN A 557 -3.60 16.79 23.20
C GLN A 557 -3.92 15.31 22.93
N ALA A 558 -3.96 14.90 21.66
CA ALA A 558 -4.14 13.50 21.31
C ALA A 558 -2.97 12.61 21.75
N GLY A 559 -1.73 13.12 21.70
CA GLY A 559 -0.54 12.41 22.19
C GLY A 559 -0.63 12.07 23.68
N ASP A 560 -1.16 12.99 24.49
CA ASP A 560 -1.33 12.82 25.94
C ASP A 560 -2.34 11.71 26.29
N LEU A 561 -3.28 11.41 25.39
CA LEU A 561 -4.30 10.39 25.62
C LEU A 561 -3.73 8.95 25.67
N ILE A 562 -2.58 8.68 25.06
CA ILE A 562 -2.02 7.31 25.05
C ILE A 562 -1.56 6.89 26.44
N TYR A 563 -0.58 7.58 27.03
CA TYR A 563 0.06 7.16 28.29
C TYR A 563 -0.34 8.01 29.51
N GLY A 564 -0.91 9.20 29.29
CA GLY A 564 -1.38 10.09 30.36
C GLY A 564 -2.86 9.94 30.70
N ALA A 565 -3.60 9.05 30.02
CA ALA A 565 -5.05 8.94 30.12
C ALA A 565 -5.54 7.48 30.03
N SER A 566 -6.83 7.26 29.70
CA SER A 566 -7.43 5.93 29.73
C SER A 566 -6.91 4.94 28.67
N LEU A 567 -6.41 5.40 27.51
CA LEU A 567 -6.12 4.50 26.36
C LEU A 567 -5.03 3.47 26.67
N VAL A 568 -4.08 3.76 27.57
CA VAL A 568 -3.07 2.77 28.00
C VAL A 568 -3.71 1.51 28.59
N HIS A 569 -4.90 1.61 29.19
CA HIS A 569 -5.61 0.48 29.80
C HIS A 569 -6.19 -0.49 28.74
N GLU A 570 -6.28 -0.09 27.48
CA GLU A 570 -6.59 -1.05 26.40
C GLU A 570 -5.54 -2.16 26.31
N ARG A 571 -4.30 -1.97 26.78
CA ARG A 571 -3.30 -3.05 26.88
C ARG A 571 -3.74 -4.16 27.82
N LEU A 572 -4.25 -3.77 28.98
CA LEU A 572 -4.75 -4.72 29.97
C LEU A 572 -5.99 -5.45 29.43
N ALA A 573 -6.89 -4.74 28.74
CA ALA A 573 -8.07 -5.34 28.11
C ALA A 573 -7.70 -6.28 26.94
N SER A 574 -6.74 -5.88 26.10
CA SER A 574 -6.33 -6.59 24.88
C SER A 574 -5.57 -7.88 25.18
N ILE A 575 -4.65 -7.84 26.15
CA ILE A 575 -3.89 -9.03 26.58
C ILE A 575 -4.71 -9.91 27.53
N GLY A 576 -5.59 -9.30 28.33
CA GLY A 576 -6.44 -9.96 29.32
C GLY A 576 -6.00 -9.66 30.74
N HIS A 577 -6.92 -9.08 31.53
CA HIS A 577 -6.71 -8.72 32.93
C HIS A 577 -6.21 -9.90 33.77
N ASP A 578 -6.86 -11.05 33.64
CA ASP A 578 -6.57 -12.23 34.46
C ASP A 578 -5.21 -12.82 34.09
N PHE A 579 -4.90 -12.91 32.79
CA PHE A 579 -3.59 -13.35 32.32
C PHE A 579 -2.47 -12.47 32.90
N ILE A 580 -2.60 -11.15 32.80
CA ILE A 580 -1.60 -10.21 33.33
C ILE A 580 -1.47 -10.36 34.83
N THR A 581 -2.58 -10.47 35.58
CA THR A 581 -2.57 -10.60 37.04
C THR A 581 -1.86 -11.89 37.48
N GLU A 582 -2.15 -13.02 36.84
CA GLU A 582 -1.57 -14.32 37.17
C GLU A 582 -0.09 -14.43 36.78
N ASN A 583 0.32 -13.76 35.70
CA ASN A 583 1.65 -13.91 35.10
C ASN A 583 2.57 -12.68 35.30
N ILE A 584 2.16 -11.68 36.08
CA ILE A 584 2.87 -10.40 36.23
C ILE A 584 4.35 -10.56 36.62
N GLU A 585 4.66 -11.57 37.44
CA GLU A 585 6.01 -11.87 37.92
C GLU A 585 6.92 -12.51 36.86
N THR A 586 6.34 -13.00 35.75
CA THR A 586 7.07 -13.61 34.63
C THR A 586 7.40 -12.64 33.51
N LEU A 587 6.83 -11.43 33.54
CA LEU A 587 7.07 -10.42 32.53
C LEU A 587 8.47 -9.82 32.65
N HIS A 588 9.00 -9.32 31.53
CA HIS A 588 10.24 -8.54 31.50
C HIS A 588 10.17 -7.41 32.54
N PRO A 589 11.24 -7.11 33.31
CA PRO A 589 11.17 -6.20 34.46
C PRO A 589 10.50 -4.85 34.18
N THR A 590 10.83 -4.20 33.05
CA THR A 590 10.18 -2.94 32.66
C THR A 590 8.71 -3.13 32.28
N THR A 591 8.38 -4.19 31.55
CA THR A 591 7.01 -4.50 31.13
C THR A 591 6.13 -4.83 32.34
N LYS A 592 6.69 -5.58 33.30
CA LYS A 592 6.11 -5.79 34.63
C LYS A 592 5.78 -4.47 35.32
N THR A 593 6.73 -3.54 35.41
CA THR A 593 6.48 -2.23 36.05
C THR A 593 5.34 -1.47 35.36
N VAL A 594 5.27 -1.49 34.03
CA VAL A 594 4.16 -0.86 33.28
C VAL A 594 2.82 -1.48 33.68
N PHE A 595 2.67 -2.80 33.60
CA PHE A 595 1.41 -3.47 33.92
C PHE A 595 1.05 -3.43 35.41
N GLN A 596 2.02 -3.43 36.32
CA GLN A 596 1.77 -3.19 37.76
C GLN A 596 1.19 -1.80 38.00
N GLY A 597 1.68 -0.79 37.27
CA GLY A 597 1.11 0.55 37.27
C GLY A 597 -0.35 0.56 36.82
N LEU A 598 -0.66 -0.16 35.73
CA LEU A 598 -2.03 -0.28 35.21
C LEU A 598 -2.97 -1.01 36.17
N LEU A 599 -2.53 -2.13 36.77
CA LEU A 599 -3.33 -2.87 37.75
C LEU A 599 -3.60 -2.06 39.02
N SER A 600 -2.67 -1.17 39.39
CA SER A 600 -2.79 -0.33 40.60
C SER A 600 -3.54 0.98 40.35
N ALA A 601 -3.71 1.38 39.09
CA ALA A 601 -4.35 2.62 38.71
C ALA A 601 -5.86 2.59 39.06
N LYS A 602 -6.34 3.65 39.70
CA LYS A 602 -7.77 3.83 39.98
C LYS A 602 -8.43 4.61 38.85
N LEU A 603 -8.75 3.92 37.75
CA LEU A 603 -9.48 4.51 36.63
C LEU A 603 -10.99 4.28 36.81
N SER A 604 -11.76 5.37 36.77
CA SER A 604 -13.22 5.30 36.78
C SER A 604 -13.76 5.15 35.36
N ALA A 605 -14.86 4.41 35.19
CA ALA A 605 -15.46 4.20 33.87
C ALA A 605 -15.82 5.51 33.13
N TRP A 606 -16.24 6.55 33.86
CA TRP A 606 -16.54 7.85 33.26
C TRP A 606 -15.32 8.58 32.69
N GLU A 607 -14.10 8.29 33.19
CA GLU A 607 -12.86 8.86 32.66
C GLU A 607 -12.58 8.30 31.26
N VAL A 608 -12.84 7.00 31.06
CA VAL A 608 -12.75 6.36 29.73
C VAL A 608 -13.64 7.07 28.73
N PHE A 609 -14.91 7.32 29.07
CA PHE A 609 -15.85 7.99 28.18
C PHE A 609 -15.50 9.47 27.94
N ARG A 610 -14.95 10.17 28.94
CA ARG A 610 -14.43 11.53 28.78
C ARG A 610 -13.25 11.57 27.82
N ASP A 611 -12.31 10.64 27.96
CA ASP A 611 -11.10 10.59 27.15
C ASP A 611 -11.44 10.18 25.70
N GLN A 612 -12.43 9.29 25.50
CA GLN A 612 -13.01 9.00 24.18
C GLN A 612 -13.67 10.23 23.55
N ALA A 613 -14.43 11.02 24.31
CA ALA A 613 -15.00 12.27 23.81
C ALA A 613 -13.91 13.27 23.39
N THR A 614 -12.82 13.34 24.18
CA THR A 614 -11.66 14.18 23.88
C THR A 614 -10.94 13.70 22.61
N GLN A 615 -10.76 12.39 22.44
CA GLN A 615 -10.22 11.80 21.23
C GLN A 615 -11.04 12.20 19.99
N MET A 616 -12.37 12.12 20.08
CA MET A 616 -13.26 12.49 18.96
C MET A 616 -13.17 13.99 18.61
N GLN A 617 -13.02 14.86 19.62
CA GLN A 617 -12.78 16.29 19.38
C GLN A 617 -11.44 16.52 18.66
N CYS A 618 -10.38 15.84 19.09
CA CYS A 618 -9.08 15.92 18.43
C CYS A 618 -9.15 15.41 16.99
N ILE A 619 -9.84 14.28 16.73
CA ILE A 619 -10.05 13.75 15.38
C ILE A 619 -10.74 14.79 14.48
N ALA A 620 -11.80 15.43 14.96
CA ALA A 620 -12.53 16.42 14.19
C ALA A 620 -11.65 17.65 13.86
N ALA A 621 -10.89 18.14 14.83
CA ALA A 621 -9.98 19.28 14.64
C ALA A 621 -8.83 18.93 13.67
N VAL A 622 -8.19 17.78 13.86
CA VAL A 622 -7.11 17.30 12.97
C VAL A 622 -7.59 17.09 11.55
N ARG A 623 -8.80 16.55 11.35
CA ARG A 623 -9.38 16.41 9.99
C ARG A 623 -9.49 17.75 9.28
N LYS A 624 -9.86 18.81 9.99
CA LYS A 624 -9.93 20.17 9.42
C LYS A 624 -8.55 20.67 8.97
N THR A 625 -7.49 20.33 9.70
CA THR A 625 -6.10 20.68 9.31
C THR A 625 -5.70 20.11 7.94
N PHE A 626 -6.28 18.99 7.51
CA PHE A 626 -6.04 18.37 6.20
C PHE A 626 -7.07 18.75 5.13
N ASP A 627 -8.05 19.60 5.43
CA ASP A 627 -9.08 20.00 4.46
C ASP A 627 -8.53 21.04 3.48
N LYS A 628 -8.27 20.60 2.23
CA LYS A 628 -7.73 21.45 1.16
C LYS A 628 -8.68 22.57 0.74
N LEU A 629 -9.99 22.41 0.90
CA LEU A 629 -10.95 23.46 0.55
C LEU A 629 -10.95 24.60 1.58
N ASP A 630 -10.52 24.30 2.81
CA ASP A 630 -10.35 25.26 3.91
C ASP A 630 -8.90 25.77 4.04
N GLY A 631 -8.04 25.52 3.05
CA GLY A 631 -6.63 25.96 3.06
C GLY A 631 -5.69 25.07 3.87
N GLY A 632 -6.11 23.86 4.22
CA GLY A 632 -5.32 22.88 4.98
C GLY A 632 -4.11 22.31 4.22
N ILE A 633 -3.36 21.47 4.93
CA ILE A 633 -2.11 20.84 4.46
C ILE A 633 -2.36 19.48 3.81
N ASP A 634 -1.42 19.03 2.97
CA ASP A 634 -1.42 17.66 2.45
C ASP A 634 -0.77 16.69 3.43
N VAL A 635 0.32 17.12 4.08
CA VAL A 635 1.07 16.33 5.05
C VAL A 635 1.58 17.16 6.23
N LEU A 636 1.59 16.58 7.42
CA LEU A 636 2.32 17.08 8.58
C LEU A 636 3.68 16.38 8.62
N VAL A 637 4.77 17.13 8.68
CA VAL A 637 6.13 16.56 8.75
C VAL A 637 6.71 16.80 10.13
N VAL A 638 7.16 15.74 10.80
CA VAL A 638 7.70 15.78 12.16
C VAL A 638 9.03 15.04 12.23
N PRO A 639 9.95 15.36 13.17
CA PRO A 639 11.01 14.43 13.54
C PRO A 639 10.39 13.09 13.94
N THR A 640 10.94 11.96 13.53
CA THR A 640 10.37 10.67 13.93
C THR A 640 10.56 10.40 15.42
N ALA A 641 11.72 10.79 15.96
CA ALA A 641 12.07 10.71 17.38
C ALA A 641 12.89 11.95 17.77
N PRO A 642 12.88 12.39 19.04
CA PRO A 642 13.66 13.55 19.47
C PRO A 642 15.18 13.30 19.60
N PHE A 643 15.60 12.05 19.81
CA PHE A 643 16.99 11.62 19.91
C PHE A 643 17.11 10.11 19.69
N HIS A 644 18.34 9.59 19.53
CA HIS A 644 18.63 8.16 19.45
C HIS A 644 19.39 7.72 20.71
N PRO A 645 18.74 7.03 21.68
CA PRO A 645 19.41 6.65 22.92
C PRO A 645 20.36 5.47 22.73
N THR A 646 21.40 5.46 23.54
CA THR A 646 22.19 4.26 23.81
C THR A 646 21.35 3.23 24.58
N ILE A 647 21.70 1.95 24.45
CA ILE A 647 21.08 0.87 25.23
C ILE A 647 21.28 1.12 26.73
N GLN A 648 22.45 1.62 27.13
CA GLN A 648 22.73 1.90 28.53
C GLN A 648 21.80 2.99 29.09
N GLU A 649 21.60 4.10 28.37
CA GLU A 649 20.64 5.15 28.80
C GLU A 649 19.21 4.60 28.93
N VAL A 650 18.80 3.68 28.03
CA VAL A 650 17.51 3.00 28.15
C VAL A 650 17.46 2.12 29.40
N LEU A 651 18.53 1.39 29.72
CA LEU A 651 18.55 0.53 30.91
C LEU A 651 18.57 1.34 32.22
N ASP A 652 19.22 2.50 32.21
CA ASP A 652 19.32 3.40 33.36
C ASP A 652 17.98 4.08 33.68
N ASP A 653 17.20 4.48 32.67
CA ASP A 653 15.86 5.07 32.85
C ASP A 653 14.83 4.57 31.79
N PRO A 654 14.37 3.32 31.92
CA PRO A 654 13.63 2.62 30.86
C PRO A 654 12.23 3.15 30.60
N LEU A 655 11.64 3.88 31.56
CA LEU A 655 10.30 4.46 31.41
C LEU A 655 10.37 5.88 30.86
N ALA A 656 11.26 6.74 31.40
CA ALA A 656 11.31 8.14 30.96
C ALA A 656 11.88 8.25 29.54
N VAL A 657 12.94 7.49 29.21
CA VAL A 657 13.50 7.50 27.84
C VAL A 657 12.43 7.06 26.85
N ASN A 658 11.73 5.95 27.12
CA ASN A 658 10.65 5.46 26.26
C ASN A 658 9.54 6.50 26.05
N SER A 659 9.11 7.17 27.12
CA SER A 659 8.06 8.19 27.04
C SER A 659 8.46 9.35 26.12
N LYS A 660 9.72 9.82 26.24
CA LYS A 660 10.25 10.90 25.39
C LYS A 660 10.32 10.50 23.92
N LEU A 661 10.69 9.25 23.61
CA LEU A 661 10.80 8.80 22.22
C LEU A 661 9.51 8.97 21.42
N GLY A 662 8.36 8.82 22.07
CA GLY A 662 7.06 8.85 21.41
C GLY A 662 6.44 10.23 21.19
N LEU A 663 7.15 11.31 21.54
CA LEU A 663 6.69 12.70 21.48
C LEU A 663 5.96 13.03 20.17
N PHE A 664 6.53 12.65 19.02
CA PHE A 664 5.97 12.94 17.70
C PHE A 664 5.13 11.81 17.11
N THR A 665 5.14 10.62 17.72
CA THR A 665 4.50 9.42 17.16
C THR A 665 3.18 9.04 17.83
N HIS A 666 2.99 9.40 19.11
CA HIS A 666 1.78 9.10 19.88
C HIS A 666 0.48 9.58 19.21
N PRO A 667 0.38 10.79 18.63
CA PRO A 667 -0.90 11.29 18.15
C PRO A 667 -1.49 10.47 17.00
N ALA A 668 -0.65 9.87 16.15
CA ALA A 668 -1.06 9.39 14.82
C ALA A 668 -2.24 8.41 14.85
N ASN A 669 -2.20 7.33 15.65
CA ASN A 669 -3.31 6.38 15.69
C ASN A 669 -4.50 6.87 16.52
N VAL A 670 -4.26 7.78 17.47
CA VAL A 670 -5.30 8.41 18.29
C VAL A 670 -6.21 9.27 17.43
N VAL A 671 -5.63 10.03 16.49
CA VAL A 671 -6.35 10.90 15.55
C VAL A 671 -6.49 10.34 14.14
N ASP A 672 -6.31 9.02 13.98
CA ASP A 672 -6.60 8.29 12.74
C ASP A 672 -5.81 8.77 11.50
N LEU A 673 -4.50 8.99 11.67
CA LEU A 673 -3.57 9.37 10.61
C LEU A 673 -2.88 8.14 10.02
N CYS A 674 -2.48 8.21 8.75
CA CYS A 674 -1.43 7.36 8.18
C CYS A 674 -0.08 8.08 8.27
N GLY A 675 1.03 7.33 8.20
CA GLY A 675 2.36 7.91 8.32
C GLY A 675 3.48 7.09 7.69
N VAL A 676 4.54 7.73 7.22
CA VAL A 676 5.75 7.07 6.71
C VAL A 676 6.99 7.74 7.27
N SER A 677 7.83 6.96 7.95
CA SER A 677 9.15 7.37 8.42
C SER A 677 10.18 7.09 7.32
N VAL A 678 10.98 8.10 6.98
CA VAL A 678 12.08 7.98 6.02
C VAL A 678 13.34 8.61 6.61
N ASN A 679 14.50 8.18 6.13
CA ASN A 679 15.77 8.80 6.49
C ASN A 679 15.87 10.21 5.91
N ALA A 680 16.33 11.17 6.73
CA ALA A 680 16.46 12.58 6.38
C ALA A 680 17.87 13.14 6.66
N GLY A 681 18.78 12.36 7.23
CA GLY A 681 20.13 12.80 7.52
C GLY A 681 20.93 11.82 8.35
N TRP A 682 22.14 12.21 8.70
CA TRP A 682 23.05 11.39 9.50
C TRP A 682 23.71 12.23 10.58
N VAL A 683 23.88 11.66 11.76
CA VAL A 683 24.64 12.22 12.88
C VAL A 683 25.90 11.39 13.05
N GLU A 684 27.05 12.05 13.02
CA GLU A 684 28.33 11.43 13.35
C GLU A 684 28.53 11.47 14.88
N GLU A 685 28.68 10.31 15.50
CA GLU A 685 28.89 10.16 16.94
C GLU A 685 30.01 9.15 17.23
N GLY A 686 31.21 9.67 17.51
CA GLY A 686 32.40 8.83 17.65
C GLY A 686 32.72 8.11 16.34
N GLU A 687 32.71 6.79 16.35
CA GLU A 687 32.89 5.93 15.16
C GLU A 687 31.55 5.52 14.52
N ALA A 688 30.42 5.84 15.15
CA ALA A 688 29.09 5.50 14.65
C ALA A 688 28.54 6.62 13.76
N ARG A 689 27.84 6.24 12.70
CA ARG A 689 27.09 7.13 11.83
C ARG A 689 25.60 6.80 11.95
N LEU A 690 24.90 7.54 12.78
CA LEU A 690 23.51 7.25 13.16
C LEU A 690 22.51 7.94 12.24
N PRO A 691 21.44 7.27 11.82
CA PRO A 691 20.42 7.85 10.97
C PRO A 691 19.50 8.82 11.73
N PHE A 692 19.07 9.88 11.06
CA PHE A 692 18.01 10.78 11.52
C PHE A 692 16.78 10.61 10.63
N GLY A 693 15.64 10.26 11.22
CA GLY A 693 14.38 10.09 10.48
C GLY A 693 13.41 11.24 10.67
N ILE A 694 12.65 11.54 9.63
CA ILE A 694 11.41 12.33 9.69
C ILE A 694 10.22 11.44 9.34
N THR A 695 9.07 11.74 9.93
CA THR A 695 7.79 11.09 9.59
C THR A 695 6.91 12.09 8.87
N PHE A 696 6.43 11.70 7.70
CA PHE A 696 5.29 12.34 7.05
C PHE A 696 4.01 11.73 7.61
N LEU A 697 3.02 12.56 7.95
CA LEU A 697 1.70 12.15 8.44
C LEU A 697 0.61 12.76 7.54
N ALA A 698 -0.43 11.99 7.23
CA ALA A 698 -1.59 12.48 6.48
C ALA A 698 -2.90 11.97 7.08
N GLY A 699 -4.01 12.62 6.74
CA GLY A 699 -5.34 12.20 7.16
C GLY A 699 -5.70 10.77 6.73
N SER A 700 -6.59 10.11 7.47
CA SER A 700 -7.12 8.76 7.16
C SER A 700 -7.45 8.63 5.67
N GLY A 701 -6.96 7.58 5.02
CA GLY A 701 -7.20 7.26 3.61
C GLY A 701 -6.22 7.92 2.63
N CYS A 702 -5.43 8.90 3.07
CA CYS A 702 -4.48 9.64 2.22
C CYS A 702 -3.12 8.93 2.05
N ASP A 703 -3.06 7.62 2.27
CA ASP A 703 -1.85 6.79 2.20
C ASP A 703 -1.07 6.95 0.88
N GLY A 704 -1.79 6.93 -0.26
CA GLY A 704 -1.18 7.07 -1.58
C GLY A 704 -0.52 8.43 -1.76
N LYS A 705 -1.25 9.52 -1.48
CA LYS A 705 -0.73 10.88 -1.52
C LYS A 705 0.50 11.06 -0.62
N LEU A 706 0.41 10.54 0.60
CA LEU A 706 1.50 10.55 1.58
C LEU A 706 2.77 9.90 1.03
N LEU A 707 2.63 8.71 0.45
CA LEU A 707 3.75 7.97 -0.14
C LEU A 707 4.29 8.66 -1.41
N ASP A 708 3.45 9.31 -2.22
CA ASP A 708 3.89 10.07 -3.40
C ASP A 708 4.80 11.24 -2.98
N ILE A 709 4.40 11.97 -1.93
CA ILE A 709 5.16 13.10 -1.37
C ILE A 709 6.48 12.61 -0.74
N ALA A 710 6.43 11.56 0.08
CA ALA A 710 7.63 11.00 0.71
C ALA A 710 8.65 10.49 -0.33
N ALA A 711 8.18 9.92 -1.45
CA ALA A 711 9.06 9.47 -2.52
C ALA A 711 9.76 10.63 -3.25
N VAL A 712 9.13 11.81 -3.37
CA VAL A 712 9.81 13.01 -3.88
C VAL A 712 10.96 13.42 -2.96
N PHE A 713 10.73 13.42 -1.64
CA PHE A 713 11.76 13.74 -0.65
C PHE A 713 12.90 12.71 -0.65
N GLU A 714 12.58 11.41 -0.67
CA GLU A 714 13.56 10.32 -0.71
C GLU A 714 14.48 10.44 -1.94
N ARG A 715 13.92 10.70 -3.12
CA ARG A 715 14.70 10.87 -4.36
C ARG A 715 15.56 12.13 -4.38
N ALA A 716 15.16 13.19 -3.69
CA ALA A 716 15.95 14.42 -3.56
C ALA A 716 17.10 14.29 -2.54
N SER A 717 17.09 13.23 -1.73
CA SER A 717 18.06 12.99 -0.66
C SER A 717 19.26 12.13 -1.08
N GLY A 718 19.24 11.57 -2.30
CA GLY A 718 20.22 10.59 -2.79
C GLY A 718 20.82 10.89 -4.15
#